data_AF-A0A3M1UPN8-F1
#
_entry.id   AF-A0A3M1UPN8-F1
#
_cell.length_a   1.000
_cell.length_b   1.000
_cell.length_c   1.000
_cell.angle_alpha   90.00
_cell.angle_beta   90.00
_cell.angle_gamma   90.00
#
_symmetry.space_group_name_H-M   'P 1'
#
loop_
_entity.id
_entity.type
_entity.pdbx_description
1 polymer ?
#
loop_
_entity_poly.entity_id
_entity_poly.type
_entity_poly.pdbx_seq_one_letter_code
_entity_poly.pdbx_strand_id
1 'polypeptide(L)'
;MANDQRVSLILEAFDEARRPDLGVLLARLSGKPFDRIDPHLDRLPWRLASSLPESRARELASRLEAVGARVRLEPVPAPAGEAGAPAKEPPAPPAAPAGQRPPPGPLGWRRRLRWALRIAFGTKLTQVALLLVLLGLTLLVNAGFALLGGGTLSAQLESLFQGGTPPDPARLLGVLHSPQLWVLVGAQLLLSLLTGTLYQGAMLRLAPAYFRQGARPPFWSLLRGALARLPDLVTTTAILFLPLMLLPLVGLLGIAPEHPVRSLLVGIGALVVTLVLGLALFLVLPVAANEPVGPWRAIVRGWRLASGYRLAFFGHLVLLWLLMLLILFGGMALLGGLAFAAAHAQPLLAAVIVPVGYGALLLGLYFYLATFPVLAVLFYLEARARREGACFDWVQLPAEDWPRCEAEEERAGRGALAWGEFLLLNGGVVAALVLAAPWLEGHLAGLAMLLQAARPSAVQAPTGPAPAVPNPAPAPSGGTGSVPVLTAPTGVRFGDGILDLVRDTFFPDPKAPQLWIRLQARGLFAGAASIPSEAVTVHVREVRARNGRNVLDASSPFETNPVFSRMQWMKTQGGYKAIRTVHLKPGIREADLTVIKGELVLRGRDVGHMTIPFALRDKQPYHVAFHAGRIRPLAQAASVPSGTAANGTADPEQAAYALYRQRRYREAIHLLDGILAAHPDNAWAWYTRAWAYWKLGDRDKAYADVAKACDLGYKDACALKKQP
;
A
#
# COMPACT_ATOMS: atom_id res chain seq x y z
N MET A 1 30.08 43.78 21.99
CA MET A 1 29.78 44.16 20.59
C MET A 1 28.94 45.42 20.64
N ALA A 2 29.40 46.51 20.04
CA ALA A 2 28.73 47.81 20.11
C ALA A 2 27.30 47.72 19.57
N ASN A 3 26.37 48.38 20.27
CA ASN A 3 24.96 48.50 19.91
C ASN A 3 24.85 49.43 18.69
N ASP A 4 25.14 48.91 17.49
CA ASP A 4 25.13 49.69 16.25
C ASP A 4 23.69 50.06 15.88
N GLN A 5 23.35 51.34 15.99
CA GLN A 5 22.01 51.86 15.72
C GLN A 5 21.63 51.56 14.27
N ARG A 6 20.38 51.15 14.02
CA ARG A 6 19.93 50.83 12.65
C ARG A 6 19.40 52.10 11.99
N VAL A 7 19.81 52.34 10.75
CA VAL A 7 19.41 53.50 9.94
C VAL A 7 18.88 53.08 8.57
N SER A 8 18.02 53.90 7.98
CA SER A 8 17.59 53.81 6.58
C SER A 8 18.51 54.68 5.72
N LEU A 9 18.91 54.15 4.56
CA LEU A 9 19.74 54.83 3.56
C LEU A 9 18.82 55.31 2.43
N ILE A 10 18.75 56.63 2.21
CA ILE A 10 17.85 57.27 1.24
C ILE A 10 18.68 58.08 0.25
N LEU A 11 18.53 57.81 -1.04
CA LEU A 11 19.11 58.61 -2.12
C LEU A 11 18.17 59.78 -2.42
N GLU A 12 18.64 61.01 -2.25
CA GLU A 12 17.81 62.21 -2.41
C GLU A 12 17.98 62.88 -3.78
N ALA A 13 19.21 62.91 -4.30
CA ALA A 13 19.57 63.52 -5.57
C ALA A 13 20.83 62.85 -6.12
N PHE A 14 21.13 63.02 -7.40
CA PHE A 14 22.43 62.67 -7.98
C PHE A 14 22.72 63.57 -9.19
N ASP A 15 23.98 63.58 -9.62
CA ASP A 15 24.40 64.23 -10.86
C ASP A 15 24.02 63.38 -12.08
N GLU A 16 23.10 63.90 -12.89
CA GLU A 16 22.57 63.22 -14.09
C GLU A 16 23.68 62.86 -15.09
N ALA A 17 24.78 63.65 -15.14
CA ALA A 17 25.93 63.36 -15.99
C ALA A 17 26.67 62.07 -15.57
N ARG A 18 26.51 61.63 -14.32
CA ARG A 18 27.10 60.42 -13.74
C ARG A 18 26.11 59.28 -13.55
N ARG A 19 24.93 59.37 -14.16
CA ARG A 19 23.90 58.33 -14.13
C ARG A 19 24.41 56.91 -14.45
N PRO A 20 25.29 56.70 -15.46
CA PRO A 20 25.84 55.38 -15.75
C PRO A 20 26.73 54.84 -14.61
N ASP A 21 27.59 55.69 -14.04
CA ASP A 21 28.52 55.32 -12.96
C ASP A 21 27.77 54.98 -11.67
N LEU A 22 26.76 55.80 -11.33
CA LEU A 22 25.85 55.53 -10.23
C LEU A 22 25.11 54.21 -10.46
N GLY A 23 24.67 53.97 -11.69
CA GLY A 23 24.06 52.73 -12.13
C GLY A 23 24.90 51.49 -11.89
N VAL A 24 26.17 51.52 -12.29
CA VAL A 24 27.13 50.43 -12.08
C VAL A 24 27.36 50.18 -10.59
N LEU A 25 27.50 51.25 -9.80
CA LEU A 25 27.67 51.14 -8.36
C LEU A 25 26.44 50.50 -7.70
N LEU A 26 25.25 50.98 -8.03
CA LEU A 26 23.98 50.46 -7.51
C LEU A 26 23.72 49.01 -7.96
N ALA A 27 24.10 48.65 -9.19
CA ALA A 27 24.01 47.29 -9.70
C ALA A 27 24.90 46.33 -8.90
N ARG A 28 26.13 46.73 -8.60
CA ARG A 28 27.05 45.96 -7.74
C ARG A 28 26.55 45.84 -6.31
N LEU A 29 25.98 46.92 -5.76
CA LEU A 29 25.50 46.94 -4.37
C LEU A 29 24.19 46.17 -4.16
N SER A 30 23.29 46.19 -5.15
CA SER A 30 21.98 45.53 -5.08
C SER A 30 21.94 44.13 -5.68
N GLY A 31 22.94 43.77 -6.50
CA GLY A 31 22.94 42.52 -7.28
C GLY A 31 21.91 42.49 -8.41
N LYS A 32 21.33 43.64 -8.79
CA LYS A 32 20.35 43.78 -9.88
C LYS A 32 21.01 44.42 -11.11
N PRO A 33 20.61 44.07 -12.35
CA PRO A 33 21.08 44.75 -13.56
C PRO A 33 20.58 46.20 -13.60
N PHE A 34 21.37 47.08 -14.23
CA PHE A 34 21.11 48.53 -14.27
C PHE A 34 19.74 48.89 -14.85
N ASP A 35 19.28 48.17 -15.89
CA ASP A 35 17.96 48.40 -16.53
C ASP A 35 16.77 48.28 -15.56
N ARG A 36 16.95 47.58 -14.43
CA ARG A 36 15.93 47.47 -13.38
C ARG A 36 16.05 48.54 -12.29
N ILE A 37 17.18 49.22 -12.22
CA ILE A 37 17.48 50.27 -11.25
C ILE A 37 17.17 51.64 -11.85
N ASP A 38 17.44 51.82 -13.14
CA ASP A 38 17.30 53.08 -13.85
C ASP A 38 15.91 53.75 -13.69
N PRO A 39 14.76 53.03 -13.75
CA PRO A 39 13.45 53.64 -13.54
C PRO A 39 13.21 54.17 -12.11
N HIS A 40 13.98 53.70 -11.13
CA HIS A 40 13.90 54.19 -9.75
C HIS A 40 14.71 55.49 -9.55
N LEU A 41 15.74 55.73 -10.39
CA LEU A 41 16.50 56.98 -10.38
C LEU A 41 15.66 58.16 -10.87
N ASP A 42 14.64 57.90 -11.70
CA ASP A 42 13.66 58.90 -12.12
C ASP A 42 12.64 59.28 -11.02
N ARG A 43 12.66 58.60 -9.85
CA ARG A 43 11.67 58.74 -8.76
C ARG A 43 12.33 58.99 -7.41
N LEU A 44 13.18 60.01 -7.32
CA LEU A 44 13.78 60.44 -6.06
C LEU A 44 12.78 61.22 -5.17
N PRO A 45 12.89 61.14 -3.83
CA PRO A 45 13.89 60.39 -3.07
C PRO A 45 13.61 58.87 -3.02
N TRP A 46 14.65 58.07 -3.23
CA TRP A 46 14.56 56.60 -3.27
C TRP A 46 15.19 55.96 -2.04
N ARG A 47 14.41 55.18 -1.28
CA ARG A 47 14.91 54.46 -0.09
C ARG A 47 15.64 53.18 -0.52
N LEU A 48 16.96 53.25 -0.57
CA LEU A 48 17.86 52.15 -0.96
C LEU A 48 17.85 50.99 0.04
N ALA A 49 17.79 51.29 1.33
CA ALA A 49 17.72 50.27 2.40
C ALA A 49 16.96 50.81 3.62
N SER A 50 16.13 49.98 4.24
CA SER A 50 15.27 50.38 5.37
C SER A 50 15.83 50.03 6.75
N SER A 51 16.95 49.29 6.82
CA SER A 51 17.51 48.86 8.10
C SER A 51 18.95 48.35 7.95
N LEU A 52 19.92 49.26 7.93
CA LEU A 52 21.36 48.95 7.91
C LEU A 52 22.01 49.30 9.25
N PRO A 53 23.02 48.54 9.71
CA PRO A 53 23.91 49.02 10.77
C PRO A 53 24.51 50.36 10.36
N GLU A 54 24.53 51.34 11.26
CA GLU A 54 24.95 52.71 10.95
C GLU A 54 26.38 52.77 10.37
N SER A 55 27.29 51.94 10.89
CA SER A 55 28.66 51.79 10.36
C SER A 55 28.67 51.47 8.86
N ARG A 56 27.89 50.48 8.44
CA ARG A 56 27.77 50.06 7.04
C ARG A 56 26.99 51.06 6.19
N ALA A 57 26.00 51.73 6.77
CA ALA A 57 25.22 52.75 6.07
C ALA A 57 26.08 53.98 5.74
N ARG A 58 26.96 54.40 6.66
CA ARG A 58 27.92 55.49 6.42
C ARG A 58 28.95 55.13 5.34
N GLU A 59 29.46 53.89 5.34
CA GLU A 59 30.36 53.41 4.28
C GLU A 59 29.68 53.40 2.90
N LEU A 60 28.41 53.00 2.83
CA LEU A 60 27.64 53.02 1.59
C LEU A 60 27.33 54.45 1.13
N ALA A 61 26.97 55.33 2.06
CA ALA A 61 26.72 56.74 1.77
C ALA A 61 27.97 57.40 1.18
N SER A 62 29.15 57.21 1.77
CA SER A 62 30.39 57.82 1.26
C SER A 62 30.76 57.36 -0.15
N ARG A 63 30.53 56.08 -0.48
CA ARG A 63 30.75 55.54 -1.83
C ARG A 63 29.76 56.11 -2.85
N LEU A 64 28.51 56.32 -2.46
CA LEU A 64 27.50 56.93 -3.31
C LEU A 64 27.82 58.42 -3.55
N GLU A 65 28.18 59.14 -2.48
CA GLU A 65 28.56 60.55 -2.53
C GLU A 65 29.80 60.80 -3.40
N ALA A 66 30.76 59.87 -3.41
CA ALA A 66 31.93 59.94 -4.30
C ALA A 66 31.57 59.90 -5.80
N VAL A 67 30.39 59.36 -6.15
CA VAL A 67 29.88 59.31 -7.53
C VAL A 67 28.86 60.44 -7.79
N GLY A 68 28.77 61.42 -6.88
CA GLY A 68 27.91 62.60 -7.05
C GLY A 68 26.47 62.41 -6.59
N ALA A 69 26.17 61.39 -5.79
CA ALA A 69 24.87 61.23 -5.14
C ALA A 69 24.77 62.04 -3.84
N ARG A 70 23.57 62.52 -3.51
CA ARG A 70 23.22 63.06 -2.18
C ARG A 70 22.42 62.02 -1.42
N VAL A 71 22.89 61.65 -0.23
CA VAL A 71 22.32 60.55 0.56
C VAL A 71 21.93 61.05 1.95
N ARG A 72 20.77 60.60 2.45
CA ARG A 72 20.28 60.85 3.81
C ARG A 72 20.22 59.56 4.61
N LEU A 73 20.71 59.61 5.85
CA LEU A 73 20.60 58.55 6.84
C LEU A 73 19.49 58.89 7.84
N GLU A 74 18.50 58.01 7.97
CA GLU A 74 17.34 58.22 8.85
C GLU A 74 17.33 57.15 9.97
N PRO A 75 17.33 57.51 11.26
CA PRO A 75 17.30 56.54 12.36
C PRO A 75 16.05 55.66 12.31
N VAL A 76 16.21 54.34 12.44
CA VAL A 76 15.09 53.43 12.61
C VAL A 76 14.75 53.40 14.10
N PRO A 77 13.55 53.84 14.53
CA PRO A 77 13.17 53.81 15.93
C PRO A 77 13.22 52.37 16.44
N ALA A 78 13.88 52.16 17.59
CA ALA A 78 13.89 50.87 18.24
C ALA A 78 12.46 50.45 18.59
N PRO A 79 12.06 49.18 18.38
CA PRO A 79 10.80 48.71 18.94
C PRO A 79 10.87 48.90 20.46
N ALA A 80 9.90 49.61 21.04
CA ALA A 80 9.85 49.89 22.47
C ALA A 80 9.96 48.58 23.25
N GLY A 81 11.15 48.33 23.80
CA GLY A 81 11.49 47.15 24.57
C GLY A 81 11.17 47.38 26.03
N GLU A 82 10.37 46.47 26.56
CA GLU A 82 10.01 46.27 27.96
C GLU A 82 11.23 46.43 28.89
N ALA A 83 11.19 47.45 29.74
CA ALA A 83 12.04 47.54 30.92
C ALA A 83 11.20 48.02 32.11
N GLY A 84 10.78 47.06 32.94
CA GLY A 84 10.51 47.21 34.38
C GLY A 84 9.47 48.23 34.85
N ALA A 85 8.21 47.81 35.04
CA ALA A 85 7.32 48.32 36.10
C ALA A 85 6.20 47.29 36.42
N PRO A 86 5.76 47.14 37.67
CA PRO A 86 4.91 46.04 38.11
C PRO A 86 3.42 46.24 37.75
N ALA A 87 2.70 45.12 37.76
CA ALA A 87 1.35 44.92 37.27
C ALA A 87 0.34 46.04 37.62
N LYS A 88 -0.19 46.69 36.57
CA LYS A 88 -1.53 47.28 36.53
C LYS A 88 -2.18 46.85 35.21
N GLU A 89 -3.49 46.62 35.27
CA GLU A 89 -4.33 46.10 34.18
C GLU A 89 -3.99 46.69 32.80
N PRO A 90 -4.07 45.89 31.72
CA PRO A 90 -3.67 46.32 30.40
C PRO A 90 -4.53 47.51 29.96
N PRO A 91 -3.94 48.68 29.65
CA PRO A 91 -4.71 49.75 29.02
C PRO A 91 -5.12 49.30 27.62
N ALA A 92 -6.33 49.66 27.23
CA ALA A 92 -6.86 49.39 25.90
C ALA A 92 -5.85 49.82 24.81
N PRO A 93 -5.69 49.02 23.73
CA PRO A 93 -4.69 49.31 22.71
C PRO A 93 -4.88 50.73 22.15
N PRO A 94 -3.80 51.48 21.89
CA PRO A 94 -3.91 52.81 21.29
C PRO A 94 -4.68 52.72 19.98
N ALA A 95 -5.64 53.62 19.80
CA ALA A 95 -6.46 53.68 18.60
C ALA A 95 -5.58 53.73 17.35
N ALA A 96 -5.85 52.82 16.41
CA ALA A 96 -5.13 52.72 15.15
C ALA A 96 -5.14 54.09 14.42
N PRO A 97 -4.05 54.46 13.73
CA PRO A 97 -3.99 55.73 13.01
C PRO A 97 -5.18 55.85 12.04
N ALA A 98 -5.83 57.01 12.07
CA ALA A 98 -7.03 57.29 11.28
C ALA A 98 -6.78 56.97 9.79
N GLY A 99 -7.40 55.89 9.30
CA GLY A 99 -7.23 55.40 7.93
C GLY A 99 -7.01 53.88 7.82
N GLN A 100 -6.63 53.18 8.89
CA GLN A 100 -6.55 51.71 8.85
C GLN A 100 -7.95 51.10 8.94
N ARG A 101 -8.37 50.38 7.89
CA ARG A 101 -9.60 49.58 7.90
C ARG A 101 -9.53 48.56 9.05
N PRO A 102 -10.66 48.26 9.72
CA PRO A 102 -10.70 47.24 10.75
C PRO A 102 -10.19 45.91 10.19
N PRO A 103 -9.49 45.09 11.01
CA PRO A 103 -9.00 43.80 10.57
C PRO A 103 -10.18 42.93 10.07
N PRO A 104 -10.00 42.15 9.00
CA PRO A 104 -11.09 41.39 8.41
C PRO A 104 -11.71 40.42 9.42
N GLY A 105 -13.03 40.26 9.35
CA GLY A 105 -13.80 39.30 10.13
C GLY A 105 -13.35 37.85 9.88
N PRO A 106 -13.65 36.90 10.79
CA PRO A 106 -13.17 35.54 10.64
C PRO A 106 -13.88 34.89 9.47
N LEU A 107 -13.16 34.16 8.63
CA LEU A 107 -13.81 33.33 7.63
C LEU A 107 -14.52 32.20 8.36
N GLY A 108 -15.86 32.28 8.47
CA GLY A 108 -16.64 31.17 9.02
C GLY A 108 -16.34 29.86 8.28
N TRP A 109 -16.40 28.72 8.98
CA TRP A 109 -16.08 27.39 8.44
C TRP A 109 -16.72 27.11 7.08
N ARG A 110 -18.01 27.41 6.93
CA ARG A 110 -18.76 27.22 5.68
C ARG A 110 -18.19 28.04 4.52
N ARG A 111 -17.63 29.23 4.77
CA ARG A 111 -16.96 30.03 3.72
C ARG A 111 -15.60 29.44 3.36
N ARG A 112 -14.80 29.03 4.35
CA ARG A 112 -13.51 28.37 4.10
C ARG A 112 -13.69 27.10 3.27
N LEU A 113 -14.62 26.25 3.66
CA LEU A 113 -14.92 25.01 2.94
C LEU A 113 -15.42 25.29 1.53
N ARG A 114 -16.34 26.25 1.33
CA ARG A 114 -16.80 26.64 -0.02
C ARG A 114 -15.65 27.10 -0.91
N TRP A 115 -14.75 27.93 -0.40
CA TRP A 115 -13.57 28.37 -1.15
C TRP A 115 -12.61 27.21 -1.45
N ALA A 116 -12.36 26.35 -0.47
CA ALA A 116 -11.53 25.17 -0.65
C ALA A 116 -12.08 24.25 -1.75
N LEU A 117 -13.38 23.96 -1.73
CA LEU A 117 -14.05 23.18 -2.76
C LEU A 117 -14.00 23.88 -4.12
N ARG A 118 -14.29 25.19 -4.16
CA ARG A 118 -14.27 25.97 -5.40
C ARG A 118 -12.88 25.95 -6.05
N ILE A 119 -11.82 26.11 -5.27
CA ILE A 119 -10.43 26.08 -5.76
C ILE A 119 -10.06 24.65 -6.17
N ALA A 120 -10.35 23.65 -5.34
CA ALA A 120 -10.04 22.25 -5.63
C ALA A 120 -10.69 21.77 -6.93
N PHE A 121 -12.02 21.90 -7.06
CA PHE A 121 -12.73 21.50 -8.28
C PHE A 121 -12.47 22.45 -9.45
N GLY A 122 -12.27 23.74 -9.15
CA GLY A 122 -11.93 24.76 -10.14
C GLY A 122 -10.59 24.51 -10.80
N THR A 123 -9.66 23.79 -10.16
CA THR A 123 -8.31 23.53 -10.67
C THR A 123 -8.03 22.05 -10.93
N LYS A 124 -9.08 21.22 -11.05
CA LYS A 124 -8.99 19.77 -11.24
C LYS A 124 -7.99 19.33 -12.33
N LEU A 125 -7.98 20.00 -13.48
CA LEU A 125 -7.05 19.67 -14.58
C LEU A 125 -5.59 19.91 -14.19
N THR A 126 -5.31 21.02 -13.51
CA THR A 126 -3.98 21.32 -12.99
C THR A 126 -3.54 20.30 -11.94
N GLN A 127 -4.47 19.86 -11.09
CA GLN A 127 -4.21 18.83 -10.08
C GLN A 127 -3.96 17.45 -10.70
N VAL A 128 -4.74 17.05 -11.70
CA VAL A 128 -4.54 15.80 -12.45
C VAL A 128 -3.19 15.82 -13.17
N ALA A 129 -2.83 16.92 -13.84
CA ALA A 129 -1.54 17.06 -14.48
C ALA A 129 -0.38 16.90 -13.47
N LEU A 130 -0.50 17.49 -12.29
CA LEU A 130 0.49 17.36 -11.22
C LEU A 130 0.59 15.90 -10.73
N LEU A 131 -0.53 15.23 -10.51
CA LEU A 131 -0.58 13.82 -10.11
C LEU A 131 0.03 12.91 -11.18
N LEU A 132 -0.21 13.16 -12.47
CA LEU A 132 0.37 12.40 -13.56
C LEU A 132 1.89 12.57 -13.63
N VAL A 133 2.41 13.79 -13.43
CA VAL A 133 3.86 14.01 -13.36
C VAL A 133 4.49 13.26 -12.18
N LEU A 134 3.82 13.24 -11.03
CA LEU A 134 4.30 12.52 -9.85
C LEU A 134 4.25 11.01 -10.04
N LEU A 135 3.18 10.50 -10.66
CA LEU A 135 3.07 9.10 -11.02
C LEU A 135 4.18 8.73 -12.01
N GLY A 136 4.41 9.55 -13.04
CA GLY A 136 5.50 9.36 -14.00
C GLY A 136 6.88 9.34 -13.34
N LEU A 137 7.16 10.27 -12.42
CA LEU A 137 8.41 10.28 -11.64
C LEU A 137 8.56 9.02 -10.78
N THR A 138 7.49 8.61 -10.10
CA THR A 138 7.48 7.40 -9.26
C THR A 138 7.72 6.15 -10.11
N LEU A 139 7.07 6.03 -11.26
CA LEU A 139 7.26 4.92 -12.20
C LEU A 139 8.66 4.91 -12.79
N LEU A 140 9.20 6.07 -13.16
CA LEU A 140 10.55 6.18 -13.71
C LEU A 140 11.62 5.72 -12.71
N VAL A 141 11.45 6.06 -11.43
CA VAL A 141 12.36 5.57 -10.39
C VAL A 141 12.14 4.10 -10.08
N ASN A 142 10.90 3.62 -9.99
CA ASN A 142 10.64 2.19 -9.83
C ASN A 142 11.23 1.37 -11.01
N ALA A 143 11.21 1.92 -12.23
CA ALA A 143 11.87 1.32 -13.38
C ALA A 143 13.41 1.36 -13.27
N GLY A 144 13.98 2.50 -12.86
CA GLY A 144 15.41 2.61 -12.56
C GLY A 144 15.85 1.64 -11.47
N PHE A 145 15.03 1.45 -10.44
CA PHE A 145 15.22 0.48 -9.37
C PHE A 145 15.23 -0.95 -9.91
N ALA A 146 14.25 -1.31 -10.74
CA ALA A 146 14.20 -2.62 -11.38
C ALA A 146 15.46 -2.88 -12.22
N LEU A 147 15.97 -1.86 -12.93
CA LEU A 147 17.19 -1.95 -13.75
C LEU A 147 18.48 -2.04 -12.91
N LEU A 148 18.55 -1.41 -11.74
CA LEU A 148 19.72 -1.40 -10.86
C LEU A 148 19.84 -2.63 -9.94
N GLY A 149 19.07 -3.69 -10.21
CA GLY A 149 19.12 -4.93 -9.44
C GLY A 149 17.96 -5.13 -8.46
N GLY A 150 16.93 -4.29 -8.47
CA GLY A 150 15.73 -4.48 -7.64
C GLY A 150 15.03 -5.83 -7.85
N GLY A 151 15.18 -6.43 -9.03
CA GLY A 151 14.68 -7.78 -9.33
C GLY A 151 15.37 -8.89 -8.52
N THR A 152 16.62 -8.71 -8.10
CA THR A 152 17.31 -9.68 -7.24
C THR A 152 16.79 -9.61 -5.81
N LEU A 153 16.50 -8.40 -5.31
CA LEU A 153 15.92 -8.19 -4.00
C LEU A 153 14.48 -8.73 -3.92
N SER A 154 13.66 -8.48 -4.94
CA SER A 154 12.30 -9.04 -5.00
C SER A 154 12.33 -10.57 -5.06
N ALA A 155 13.22 -11.15 -5.86
CA ALA A 155 13.40 -12.61 -5.93
C ALA A 155 13.92 -13.19 -4.61
N GLN A 156 14.83 -12.49 -3.91
CA GLN A 156 15.30 -12.89 -2.58
C GLN A 156 14.19 -12.85 -1.54
N LEU A 157 13.41 -11.77 -1.50
CA LEU A 157 12.26 -11.64 -0.61
C LEU A 157 11.20 -12.70 -0.93
N GLU A 158 10.90 -12.93 -2.20
CA GLU A 158 9.94 -13.94 -2.63
C GLU A 158 10.41 -15.36 -2.25
N SER A 159 11.71 -15.65 -2.40
CA SER A 159 12.30 -16.93 -1.96
C SER A 159 12.20 -17.16 -0.44
N LEU A 160 12.11 -16.10 0.38
CA LEU A 160 11.91 -16.24 1.83
C LEU A 160 10.47 -16.69 2.17
N PHE A 161 9.50 -16.41 1.32
CA PHE A 161 8.09 -16.75 1.54
C PHE A 161 7.60 -17.94 0.71
N GLN A 162 8.41 -18.42 -0.24
CA GLN A 162 8.14 -19.65 -0.98
C GLN A 162 8.42 -20.87 -0.09
N GLY A 163 7.35 -21.53 0.40
CA GLY A 163 7.48 -22.82 1.09
C GLY A 163 6.43 -23.13 2.17
N GLY A 164 5.55 -22.20 2.54
CA GLY A 164 4.54 -22.42 3.58
C GLY A 164 5.10 -22.61 5.00
N THR A 165 6.43 -22.70 5.14
CA THR A 165 7.15 -22.63 6.42
C THR A 165 7.54 -21.19 6.71
N PRO A 166 7.47 -20.73 7.98
CA PRO A 166 7.97 -19.41 8.34
C PRO A 166 9.47 -19.31 7.97
N PRO A 167 9.92 -18.17 7.41
CA PRO A 167 11.30 -17.99 7.00
C PRO A 167 12.27 -18.20 8.17
N ASP A 168 13.40 -18.85 7.90
CA ASP A 168 14.50 -18.97 8.84
C ASP A 168 14.91 -17.55 9.31
N PRO A 169 14.84 -17.25 10.62
CA PRO A 169 15.18 -15.94 11.17
C PRO A 169 16.59 -15.49 10.75
N ALA A 170 17.54 -16.42 10.62
CA ALA A 170 18.91 -16.09 10.21
C ALA A 170 19.00 -15.62 8.76
N ARG A 171 18.23 -16.24 7.85
CA ARG A 171 18.13 -15.80 6.45
C ARG A 171 17.37 -14.48 6.31
N LEU A 172 16.31 -14.31 7.09
CA LEU A 172 15.54 -13.08 7.12
C LEU A 172 16.41 -11.92 7.62
N LEU A 173 17.17 -12.15 8.70
CA LEU A 173 18.18 -11.21 9.18
C LEU A 173 19.21 -10.95 8.09
N GLY A 174 19.82 -11.97 7.46
CA GLY A 174 20.80 -11.76 6.39
C GLY A 174 20.33 -10.85 5.25
N VAL A 175 19.08 -10.99 4.81
CA VAL A 175 18.47 -10.08 3.80
C VAL A 175 18.28 -8.67 4.36
N LEU A 176 17.77 -8.55 5.59
CA LEU A 176 17.63 -7.28 6.30
C LEU A 176 18.98 -6.60 6.61
N HIS A 177 20.09 -7.33 6.62
CA HIS A 177 21.44 -6.82 6.84
C HIS A 177 22.15 -6.43 5.53
N SER A 178 21.53 -6.62 4.37
CA SER A 178 22.17 -6.25 3.10
C SER A 178 22.30 -4.72 2.99
N PRO A 179 23.51 -4.16 2.80
CA PRO A 179 23.69 -2.72 2.61
C PRO A 179 22.90 -2.19 1.41
N GLN A 180 22.75 -3.04 0.39
CA GLN A 180 21.95 -2.77 -0.80
C GLN A 180 20.48 -2.52 -0.45
N LEU A 181 19.85 -3.35 0.39
CA LEU A 181 18.47 -3.11 0.85
C LEU A 181 18.32 -1.75 1.53
N TRP A 182 19.24 -1.36 2.41
CA TRP A 182 19.15 -0.09 3.13
C TRP A 182 19.37 1.12 2.23
N VAL A 183 20.32 1.06 1.30
CA VAL A 183 20.50 2.10 0.27
C VAL A 183 19.22 2.23 -0.57
N LEU A 184 18.61 1.11 -0.93
CA LEU A 184 17.40 1.07 -1.74
C LEU A 184 16.17 1.61 -1.00
N VAL A 185 15.95 1.18 0.25
CA VAL A 185 14.88 1.67 1.11
C VAL A 185 15.07 3.17 1.37
N GLY A 186 16.30 3.60 1.67
CA GLY A 186 16.65 5.00 1.85
C GLY A 186 16.36 5.84 0.60
N ALA A 187 16.75 5.36 -0.58
CA ALA A 187 16.47 6.03 -1.85
C ALA A 187 14.96 6.14 -2.14
N GLN A 188 14.20 5.07 -1.88
CA GLN A 188 12.74 5.07 -2.09
C GLN A 188 12.02 6.01 -1.11
N LEU A 189 12.44 6.04 0.16
CA LEU A 189 11.91 6.96 1.17
C LEU A 189 12.23 8.41 0.80
N LEU A 190 13.48 8.71 0.41
CA LEU A 190 13.88 10.04 -0.02
C LEU A 190 13.09 10.50 -1.24
N LEU A 191 12.88 9.62 -2.22
CA LEU A 191 12.07 9.94 -3.39
C LEU A 191 10.62 10.20 -3.00
N SER A 192 10.03 9.34 -2.18
CA SER A 192 8.63 9.50 -1.73
C SER A 192 8.45 10.81 -0.98
N LEU A 193 9.45 11.20 -0.18
CA LEU A 193 9.49 12.50 0.48
C LEU A 193 9.58 13.64 -0.54
N LEU A 194 10.47 13.55 -1.53
CA LEU A 194 10.63 14.58 -2.58
C LEU A 194 9.38 14.75 -3.44
N THR A 195 8.78 13.65 -3.91
CA THR A 195 7.57 13.69 -4.75
C THR A 195 6.37 14.17 -3.94
N GLY A 196 6.19 13.67 -2.72
CA GLY A 196 5.13 14.10 -1.81
C GLY A 196 5.23 15.58 -1.45
N THR A 197 6.42 16.07 -1.12
CA THR A 197 6.65 17.49 -0.78
C THR A 197 6.53 18.40 -2.00
N LEU A 198 6.90 17.95 -3.20
CA LEU A 198 6.67 18.69 -4.44
C LEU A 198 5.17 18.86 -4.71
N TYR A 199 4.39 17.79 -4.55
CA TYR A 199 2.94 17.84 -4.67
C TYR A 199 2.33 18.83 -3.69
N GLN A 200 2.67 18.67 -2.40
CA GLN A 200 2.19 19.52 -1.31
C GLN A 200 2.58 20.97 -1.55
N GLY A 201 3.83 21.24 -1.94
CA GLY A 201 4.32 22.58 -2.26
C GLY A 201 3.52 23.26 -3.38
N ALA A 202 3.22 22.53 -4.44
CA ALA A 202 2.37 23.05 -5.52
C ALA A 202 0.93 23.29 -5.07
N MET A 203 0.34 22.37 -4.28
CA MET A 203 -1.00 22.55 -3.72
C MET A 203 -1.09 23.72 -2.72
N LEU A 204 -0.06 23.96 -1.92
CA LEU A 204 0.01 25.06 -0.97
C LEU A 204 0.17 26.44 -1.64
N ARG A 205 0.65 26.47 -2.89
CA ARG A 205 0.73 27.69 -3.72
C ARG A 205 -0.49 27.88 -4.63
N LEU A 206 -1.38 26.89 -4.69
CA LEU A 206 -2.56 26.90 -5.54
C LEU A 206 -3.53 28.02 -5.19
N ALA A 207 -3.89 28.17 -3.92
CA ALA A 207 -4.87 29.15 -3.49
C ALA A 207 -4.39 30.61 -3.69
N PRO A 208 -3.16 31.01 -3.29
CA PRO A 208 -2.66 32.36 -3.54
C PRO A 208 -2.52 32.67 -5.03
N ALA A 209 -2.16 31.68 -5.85
CA ALA A 209 -2.11 31.86 -7.31
C ALA A 209 -3.52 32.04 -7.91
N TYR A 210 -4.50 31.28 -7.43
CA TYR A 210 -5.90 31.41 -7.83
C TYR A 210 -6.47 32.79 -7.48
N PHE A 211 -6.21 33.29 -6.26
CA PHE A 211 -6.69 34.62 -5.83
C PHE A 211 -6.02 35.76 -6.59
N ARG A 212 -4.71 35.66 -6.87
CA ARG A 212 -3.98 36.63 -7.69
C ARG A 212 -4.52 36.72 -9.10
N GLN A 213 -4.74 35.59 -9.76
CA GLN A 213 -5.11 35.58 -11.18
C GLN A 213 -6.63 35.67 -11.42
N GLY A 214 -7.45 35.43 -10.39
CA GLY A 214 -8.91 35.34 -10.50
C GLY A 214 -9.39 34.15 -11.35
N ALA A 215 -8.48 33.26 -11.75
CA ALA A 215 -8.74 32.14 -12.64
C ALA A 215 -7.81 30.96 -12.33
N ARG A 216 -7.88 29.90 -13.14
CA ARG A 216 -7.04 28.71 -13.01
C ARG A 216 -5.57 29.06 -13.24
N PRO A 217 -4.68 28.89 -12.26
CA PRO A 217 -3.27 29.15 -12.47
C PRO A 217 -2.67 28.17 -13.47
N PRO A 218 -1.80 28.64 -14.41
CA PRO A 218 -1.18 27.77 -15.39
C PRO A 218 -0.24 26.79 -14.70
N PHE A 219 -0.33 25.52 -15.10
CA PHE A 219 0.41 24.39 -14.50
C PHE A 219 1.90 24.69 -14.30
N TRP A 220 2.58 25.15 -15.34
CA TRP A 220 4.02 25.44 -15.31
C TRP A 220 4.42 26.58 -14.36
N SER A 221 3.51 27.51 -14.07
CA SER A 221 3.79 28.57 -13.09
C SER A 221 3.80 28.02 -11.66
N LEU A 222 2.84 27.15 -11.34
CA LEU A 222 2.74 26.49 -10.04
C LEU A 222 3.90 25.53 -9.84
N LEU A 223 4.21 24.70 -10.85
CA LEU A 223 5.30 23.73 -10.74
C LEU A 223 6.65 24.43 -10.54
N ARG A 224 6.95 25.50 -11.29
CA ARG A 224 8.18 26.28 -11.09
C ARG A 224 8.23 26.93 -9.72
N GLY A 225 7.12 27.50 -9.25
CA GLY A 225 7.04 28.08 -7.90
C GLY A 225 7.24 27.03 -6.80
N ALA A 226 6.72 25.82 -6.98
CA ALA A 226 6.92 24.71 -6.06
C ALA A 226 8.36 24.21 -6.07
N LEU A 227 8.96 24.01 -7.25
CA LEU A 227 10.35 23.60 -7.40
C LEU A 227 11.33 24.60 -6.76
N ALA A 228 11.06 25.91 -6.91
CA ALA A 228 11.87 26.95 -6.29
C ALA A 228 11.84 26.91 -4.74
N ARG A 229 10.83 26.28 -4.15
CA ARG A 229 10.64 26.11 -2.69
C ARG A 229 10.84 24.70 -2.19
N LEU A 230 11.13 23.76 -3.09
CA LEU A 230 11.27 22.35 -2.73
C LEU A 230 12.32 22.14 -1.62
N PRO A 231 13.51 22.78 -1.63
CA PRO A 231 14.49 22.59 -0.56
C PRO A 231 13.99 23.04 0.81
N ASP A 232 13.36 24.23 0.88
CA ASP A 232 12.78 24.76 2.12
C ASP A 232 11.68 23.81 2.64
N LEU A 233 10.81 23.34 1.74
CA LEU A 233 9.70 22.45 2.07
C LEU A 233 10.17 21.07 2.52
N VAL A 234 11.10 20.44 1.80
CA VAL A 234 11.63 19.12 2.15
C VAL A 234 12.37 19.19 3.47
N THR A 235 13.22 20.20 3.68
CA THR A 235 13.97 20.35 4.93
C THR A 235 13.04 20.61 6.11
N THR A 236 12.04 21.48 5.94
CA THR A 236 11.04 21.74 6.98
C THR A 236 10.22 20.49 7.30
N THR A 237 9.84 19.73 6.26
CA THR A 237 9.12 18.47 6.43
C THR A 237 10.00 17.46 7.15
N ALA A 238 11.25 17.27 6.72
CA ALA A 238 12.20 16.35 7.34
C ALA A 238 12.43 16.68 8.82
N ILE A 239 12.64 17.95 9.18
CA ILE A 239 12.83 18.38 10.59
C ILE A 239 11.62 17.99 11.46
N LEU A 240 10.41 18.18 10.95
CA LEU A 240 9.17 17.90 11.71
C LEU A 240 8.78 16.42 11.68
N PHE A 241 9.15 15.69 10.62
CA PHE A 241 8.75 14.31 10.38
C PHE A 241 9.79 13.29 10.86
N LEU A 242 11.05 13.67 10.99
CA LEU A 242 12.11 12.78 11.49
C LEU A 242 11.81 12.27 12.92
N PRO A 243 11.41 13.11 13.90
CA PRO A 243 11.00 12.61 15.21
C PRO A 243 9.78 11.67 15.10
N LEU A 244 8.85 11.99 14.21
CA LEU A 244 7.64 11.21 13.94
C LEU A 244 7.96 9.78 13.47
N MET A 245 8.95 9.65 12.58
CA MET A 245 9.40 8.35 12.05
C MET A 245 10.19 7.55 13.07
N LEU A 246 10.90 8.22 13.98
CA LEU A 246 11.68 7.58 15.03
C LEU A 246 10.82 7.11 16.21
N LEU A 247 9.67 7.73 16.45
CA LEU A 247 8.80 7.39 17.59
C LEU A 247 8.28 5.93 17.60
N PRO A 248 7.81 5.36 16.47
CA PRO A 248 7.46 3.94 16.39
C PRO A 248 8.66 3.03 16.67
N LEU A 249 9.87 3.44 16.27
CA LEU A 249 11.10 2.70 16.51
C LEU A 249 11.45 2.70 18.01
N VAL A 250 11.32 3.85 18.69
CA VAL A 250 11.47 3.97 20.14
C VAL A 250 10.40 3.15 20.87
N GLY A 251 9.17 3.14 20.36
CA GLY A 251 8.11 2.26 20.84
C GLY A 251 8.51 0.79 20.73
N LEU A 252 8.93 0.34 19.55
CA LEU A 252 9.39 -1.03 19.29
C LEU A 252 10.56 -1.45 20.19
N LEU A 253 11.54 -0.57 20.38
CA LEU A 253 12.71 -0.82 21.23
C LEU A 253 12.40 -0.73 22.74
N GLY A 254 11.35 -0.01 23.12
CA GLY A 254 10.91 0.16 24.51
C GLY A 254 9.85 -0.83 24.97
N ILE A 255 9.31 -1.68 24.09
CA ILE A 255 8.34 -2.73 24.44
C ILE A 255 9.11 -3.94 24.94
N ALA A 256 9.41 -3.95 26.24
CA ALA A 256 9.61 -5.22 26.95
C ALA A 256 8.24 -5.92 27.03
N PRO A 257 8.09 -7.16 26.54
CA PRO A 257 6.80 -7.87 26.51
C PRO A 257 6.20 -8.11 27.91
N GLU A 258 7.00 -7.93 28.96
CA GLU A 258 6.66 -8.12 30.38
C GLU A 258 5.56 -7.17 30.90
N HIS A 259 5.30 -6.02 30.24
CA HIS A 259 4.43 -4.96 30.79
C HIS A 259 3.44 -4.36 29.76
N PRO A 260 2.27 -4.99 29.56
CA PRO A 260 1.28 -4.57 28.54
C PRO A 260 0.69 -3.17 28.78
N VAL A 261 0.61 -2.71 30.03
CA VAL A 261 0.12 -1.35 30.35
C VAL A 261 1.14 -0.28 29.95
N ARG A 262 2.44 -0.55 30.16
CA ARG A 262 3.51 0.39 29.80
C ARG A 262 3.64 0.52 28.29
N SER A 263 3.53 -0.60 27.54
CA SER A 263 3.54 -0.56 26.08
C SER A 263 2.33 0.19 25.51
N LEU A 264 1.14 0.01 26.10
CA LEU A 264 -0.05 0.77 25.72
C LEU A 264 0.14 2.28 25.97
N LEU A 265 0.63 2.69 27.14
CA LEU A 265 0.88 4.10 27.46
C LEU A 265 1.94 4.74 26.55
N VAL A 266 3.02 4.01 26.24
CA VAL A 266 4.04 4.47 25.27
C VAL A 266 3.44 4.60 23.87
N GLY A 267 2.62 3.63 23.44
CA GLY A 267 1.92 3.69 22.16
C GLY A 267 0.96 4.88 22.05
N ILE A 268 0.16 5.14 23.10
CA ILE A 268 -0.73 6.31 23.17
C ILE A 268 0.09 7.61 23.15
N GLY A 269 1.13 7.70 23.97
CA GLY A 269 2.02 8.86 23.98
C GLY A 269 2.63 9.11 22.60
N ALA A 270 3.05 8.04 21.92
CA ALA A 270 3.61 8.12 20.58
C ALA A 270 2.60 8.59 19.53
N LEU A 271 1.37 8.09 19.61
CA LEU A 271 0.27 8.51 18.76
C LEU A 271 -0.07 10.00 18.98
N VAL A 272 -0.11 10.46 20.23
CA VAL A 272 -0.38 11.87 20.56
C VAL A 272 0.72 12.77 20.03
N VAL A 273 2.00 12.42 20.24
CA VAL A 273 3.13 13.19 19.68
C VAL A 273 3.08 13.22 18.16
N THR A 274 2.76 12.08 17.54
CA THR A 274 2.58 11.97 16.09
C THR A 274 1.48 12.91 15.58
N LEU A 275 0.34 12.91 16.26
CA LEU A 275 -0.79 13.77 15.91
C LEU A 275 -0.39 15.26 16.05
N VAL A 276 0.26 15.64 17.16
CA VAL A 276 0.69 17.02 17.42
C VAL A 276 1.71 17.50 16.39
N LEU A 277 2.73 16.70 16.08
CA LEU A 277 3.76 17.04 15.08
C LEU A 277 3.19 17.06 13.66
N GLY A 278 2.32 16.11 13.31
CA GLY A 278 1.60 16.11 12.03
C GLY A 278 0.73 17.36 11.88
N LEU A 279 0.05 17.78 12.94
CA LEU A 279 -0.73 19.03 12.94
C LEU A 279 0.17 20.28 12.87
N ALA A 280 1.32 20.27 13.54
CA ALA A 280 2.31 21.35 13.45
C ALA A 280 2.86 21.50 12.02
N LEU A 281 3.09 20.38 11.33
CA LEU A 281 3.50 20.37 9.92
C LEU A 281 2.52 21.19 9.05
N PHE A 282 1.21 21.02 9.25
CA PHE A 282 0.20 21.74 8.47
C PHE A 282 0.11 23.23 8.77
N LEU A 283 0.56 23.69 9.93
CA LEU A 283 0.66 25.11 10.26
C LEU A 283 1.91 25.75 9.64
N VAL A 284 2.98 24.98 9.51
CA VAL A 284 4.29 25.46 9.09
C VAL A 284 4.44 25.41 7.57
N LEU A 285 3.92 24.36 6.92
CA LEU A 285 4.06 24.15 5.48
C LEU A 285 3.55 25.33 4.62
N PRO A 286 2.41 25.98 4.92
CA PRO A 286 1.97 27.16 4.17
C PRO A 286 2.99 28.30 4.19
N VAL A 287 3.68 28.50 5.32
CA VAL A 287 4.73 29.51 5.47
C VAL A 287 5.95 29.14 4.62
N ALA A 288 6.45 27.91 4.75
CA ALA A 288 7.57 27.42 3.94
C ALA A 288 7.27 27.44 2.43
N ALA A 289 6.01 27.17 2.05
CA ALA A 289 5.59 27.16 0.65
C ALA A 289 5.43 28.56 0.06
N ASN A 290 5.03 29.56 0.84
CA ASN A 290 4.61 30.87 0.31
C ASN A 290 5.53 32.03 0.68
N GLU A 291 6.42 31.86 1.65
CA GLU A 291 7.32 32.93 2.08
C GLU A 291 8.79 32.62 1.78
N PRO A 292 9.62 33.64 1.51
CA PRO A 292 11.07 33.51 1.42
C PRO A 292 11.74 33.34 2.79
N VAL A 293 11.24 32.40 3.61
CA VAL A 293 11.79 32.06 4.93
C VAL A 293 12.39 30.66 4.93
N GLY A 294 13.61 30.53 5.46
CA GLY A 294 14.30 29.24 5.57
C GLY A 294 13.61 28.35 6.62
N PRO A 295 13.96 27.07 6.68
CA PRO A 295 13.14 26.03 7.33
C PRO A 295 12.88 26.33 8.81
N TRP A 296 13.90 26.69 9.58
CA TRP A 296 13.73 27.02 11.00
C TRP A 296 12.84 28.25 11.22
N ARG A 297 13.04 29.30 10.41
CA ARG A 297 12.21 30.51 10.49
C ARG A 297 10.79 30.24 10.05
N ALA A 298 10.57 29.34 9.08
CA ALA A 298 9.24 28.89 8.69
C ALA A 298 8.52 28.21 9.86
N ILE A 299 9.21 27.33 10.60
CA ILE A 299 8.65 26.66 11.79
C ILE A 299 8.25 27.66 12.86
N VAL A 300 9.18 28.52 13.28
CA VAL A 300 8.92 29.54 14.32
C VAL A 300 7.81 30.50 13.89
N ARG A 301 7.83 30.93 12.63
CA ARG A 301 6.82 31.86 12.09
C ARG A 301 5.45 31.21 11.98
N GLY A 302 5.35 30.00 11.45
CA GLY A 302 4.10 29.24 11.40
C GLY A 302 3.49 29.06 12.78
N TRP A 303 4.32 28.73 13.79
CA TRP A 303 3.88 28.57 15.17
C TRP A 303 3.37 29.86 15.81
N ARG A 304 4.01 31.00 15.50
CA ARG A 304 3.60 32.34 15.94
C ARG A 304 2.33 32.82 15.23
N LEU A 305 2.18 32.58 13.94
CA LEU A 305 0.95 32.90 13.21
C LEU A 305 -0.24 32.08 13.71
N ALA A 306 0.00 30.84 14.14
CA ALA A 306 -1.03 29.99 14.70
C ALA A 306 -1.48 30.38 16.13
N SER A 307 -0.70 31.17 16.89
CA SER A 307 -0.85 31.33 18.35
C SER A 307 -2.12 32.09 18.77
N GLY A 308 -3.25 31.41 18.93
CA GLY A 308 -4.57 32.02 19.24
C GLY A 308 -5.69 31.55 18.31
N TYR A 309 -5.32 30.91 17.19
CA TYR A 309 -6.24 30.16 16.33
C TYR A 309 -6.08 28.65 16.49
N ARG A 310 -5.15 28.20 17.33
CA ARG A 310 -4.76 26.79 17.48
C ARG A 310 -5.95 25.86 17.65
N LEU A 311 -6.79 26.06 18.67
CA LEU A 311 -7.94 25.18 18.92
C LEU A 311 -8.94 25.17 17.77
N ALA A 312 -9.29 26.34 17.22
CA ALA A 312 -10.22 26.40 16.09
C ALA A 312 -9.63 25.71 14.86
N PHE A 313 -8.38 26.03 14.50
CA PHE A 313 -7.65 25.41 13.39
C PHE A 313 -7.57 23.88 13.58
N PHE A 314 -7.14 23.44 14.76
CA PHE A 314 -7.04 22.03 15.12
C PHE A 314 -8.40 21.34 15.04
N GLY A 315 -9.47 21.93 15.56
CA GLY A 315 -10.82 21.36 15.48
C GLY A 315 -11.26 21.11 14.04
N HIS A 316 -11.02 22.06 13.13
CA HIS A 316 -11.37 21.91 11.71
C HIS A 316 -10.50 20.87 11.00
N LEU A 317 -9.18 20.85 11.27
CA LEU A 317 -8.28 19.87 10.68
C LEU A 317 -8.57 18.45 11.18
N VAL A 318 -8.80 18.28 12.49
CA VAL A 318 -9.16 17.00 13.09
C VAL A 318 -10.50 16.52 12.56
N LEU A 319 -11.50 17.40 12.43
CA LEU A 319 -12.79 17.05 11.85
C LEU A 319 -12.63 16.54 10.41
N LEU A 320 -11.83 17.21 9.58
CA LEU A 320 -11.56 16.76 8.21
C LEU A 320 -10.77 15.47 8.15
N TRP A 321 -9.81 15.31 9.04
CA TRP A 321 -9.02 14.09 9.13
C TRP A 321 -9.89 12.92 9.57
N LEU A 322 -10.74 13.09 10.57
CA LEU A 322 -11.74 12.10 10.98
C LEU A 322 -12.73 11.79 9.87
N LEU A 323 -13.20 12.81 9.13
CA LEU A 323 -14.06 12.60 7.96
C LEU A 323 -13.33 11.80 6.87
N MET A 324 -12.05 12.08 6.63
CA MET A 324 -11.21 11.30 5.72
C MET A 324 -11.07 9.86 6.20
N LEU A 325 -10.75 9.63 7.48
CA LEU A 325 -10.67 8.28 8.03
C LEU A 325 -12.02 7.57 7.90
N LEU A 326 -13.13 8.24 8.17
CA LEU A 326 -14.47 7.67 7.99
C LEU A 326 -14.73 7.28 6.54
N ILE A 327 -14.34 8.12 5.57
CA ILE A 327 -14.46 7.80 4.14
C ILE A 327 -13.55 6.64 3.75
N LEU A 328 -12.29 6.64 4.23
CA LEU A 328 -11.30 5.63 3.88
C LEU A 328 -11.62 4.27 4.52
N PHE A 329 -11.78 4.22 5.85
CA PHE A 329 -12.08 3.01 6.60
C PHE A 329 -13.53 2.57 6.42
N GLY A 330 -14.49 3.50 6.37
CA GLY A 330 -15.88 3.17 6.03
C GLY A 330 -15.99 2.64 4.61
N GLY A 331 -15.27 3.23 3.66
CA GLY A 331 -15.17 2.73 2.28
C GLY A 331 -14.55 1.34 2.22
N MET A 332 -13.43 1.10 2.93
CA MET A 332 -12.77 -0.21 2.99
C MET A 332 -13.60 -1.27 3.70
N ALA A 333 -14.28 -0.92 4.80
CA ALA A 333 -15.16 -1.84 5.53
C ALA A 333 -16.40 -2.20 4.69
N LEU A 334 -17.00 -1.21 4.02
CA LEU A 334 -18.11 -1.44 3.10
C LEU A 334 -17.67 -2.31 1.91
N LEU A 335 -16.52 -2.01 1.31
CA LEU A 335 -15.91 -2.82 0.25
C LEU A 335 -15.63 -4.24 0.71
N GLY A 336 -15.02 -4.42 1.88
CA GLY A 336 -14.72 -5.73 2.45
C GLY A 336 -15.99 -6.52 2.73
N GLY A 337 -17.02 -5.90 3.31
CA GLY A 337 -18.32 -6.51 3.55
C GLY A 337 -19.04 -6.90 2.26
N LEU A 338 -19.06 -6.01 1.27
CA LEU A 338 -19.67 -6.26 -0.05
C LEU A 338 -18.89 -7.31 -0.85
N ALA A 339 -17.57 -7.30 -0.80
CA ALA A 339 -16.73 -8.31 -1.45
C ALA A 339 -16.91 -9.69 -0.77
N PHE A 340 -17.00 -9.73 0.54
CA PHE A 340 -17.31 -10.95 1.29
C PHE A 340 -18.70 -11.49 0.94
N ALA A 341 -19.72 -10.63 0.89
CA ALA A 341 -21.07 -11.01 0.46
C ALA A 341 -21.10 -11.46 -1.01
N ALA A 342 -20.39 -10.76 -1.91
CA ALA A 342 -20.33 -11.09 -3.34
C ALA A 342 -19.57 -12.39 -3.61
N ALA A 343 -18.53 -12.70 -2.83
CA ALA A 343 -17.81 -13.97 -2.89
C ALA A 343 -18.73 -15.17 -2.58
N HIS A 344 -19.80 -14.96 -1.80
CA HIS A 344 -20.79 -15.98 -1.48
C HIS A 344 -22.03 -15.94 -2.37
N ALA A 345 -22.34 -14.79 -2.99
CA ALA A 345 -23.57 -14.59 -3.76
C ALA A 345 -23.37 -14.83 -5.28
N GLN A 346 -22.51 -14.07 -5.98
CA GLN A 346 -22.21 -14.24 -7.42
C GLN A 346 -20.93 -13.50 -7.88
N PRO A 347 -20.07 -14.10 -8.73
CA PRO A 347 -18.79 -13.50 -9.18
C PRO A 347 -18.96 -12.27 -10.08
N LEU A 348 -20.08 -12.11 -10.78
CA LEU A 348 -20.37 -10.92 -11.58
C LEU A 348 -20.59 -9.67 -10.72
N LEU A 349 -21.15 -9.83 -9.51
CA LEU A 349 -21.37 -8.71 -8.59
C LEU A 349 -20.03 -8.17 -8.06
N ALA A 350 -19.08 -9.06 -7.77
CA ALA A 350 -17.73 -8.69 -7.32
C ALA A 350 -16.98 -7.87 -8.39
N ALA A 351 -17.16 -8.18 -9.68
CA ALA A 351 -16.52 -7.46 -10.79
C ALA A 351 -16.98 -6.00 -10.92
N VAL A 352 -18.15 -5.63 -10.38
CA VAL A 352 -18.67 -4.25 -10.38
C VAL A 352 -18.36 -3.55 -9.06
N ILE A 353 -18.54 -4.24 -7.93
CA ILE A 353 -18.38 -3.67 -6.58
C ILE A 353 -16.94 -3.23 -6.32
N VAL A 354 -15.96 -4.06 -6.69
CA VAL A 354 -14.54 -3.79 -6.40
C VAL A 354 -14.07 -2.51 -7.12
N PRO A 355 -14.26 -2.34 -8.45
CA PRO A 355 -13.90 -1.09 -9.13
C PRO A 355 -14.62 0.15 -8.58
N VAL A 356 -15.91 0.04 -8.26
CA VAL A 356 -16.69 1.17 -7.73
C VAL A 356 -16.13 1.64 -6.39
N GLY A 357 -15.83 0.73 -5.47
CA GLY A 357 -15.28 1.14 -4.19
C GLY A 357 -13.81 1.59 -4.28
N TYR A 358 -13.00 1.01 -5.17
CA TYR A 358 -11.67 1.58 -5.47
C TYR A 358 -11.80 3.01 -6.00
N GLY A 359 -12.76 3.26 -6.89
CA GLY A 359 -13.08 4.60 -7.39
C GLY A 359 -13.48 5.56 -6.27
N ALA A 360 -14.32 5.11 -5.33
CA ALA A 360 -14.70 5.91 -4.16
C ALA A 360 -13.51 6.22 -3.25
N LEU A 361 -12.62 5.25 -3.00
CA LEU A 361 -11.42 5.44 -2.19
C LEU A 361 -10.45 6.42 -2.85
N LEU A 362 -10.22 6.30 -4.15
CA LEU A 362 -9.40 7.24 -4.92
C LEU A 362 -10.01 8.64 -4.93
N LEU A 363 -11.33 8.75 -5.05
CA LEU A 363 -12.03 10.03 -4.99
C LEU A 363 -11.91 10.67 -3.60
N GLY A 364 -12.05 9.89 -2.53
CA GLY A 364 -11.86 10.34 -1.16
C GLY A 364 -10.42 10.81 -0.90
N LEU A 365 -9.44 10.05 -1.37
CA LEU A 365 -8.02 10.43 -1.29
C LEU A 365 -7.73 11.71 -2.08
N TYR A 366 -8.25 11.82 -3.31
CA TYR A 366 -8.14 13.02 -4.12
C TYR A 366 -8.76 14.24 -3.41
N PHE A 367 -9.96 14.08 -2.85
CA PHE A 367 -10.63 15.13 -2.11
C PHE A 367 -9.78 15.61 -0.94
N TYR A 368 -9.19 14.69 -0.17
CA TYR A 368 -8.28 15.02 0.93
C TYR A 368 -7.05 15.79 0.43
N LEU A 369 -6.35 15.25 -0.56
CA LEU A 369 -5.12 15.83 -1.12
C LEU A 369 -5.36 17.21 -1.76
N ALA A 370 -6.55 17.45 -2.31
CA ALA A 370 -6.90 18.71 -2.96
C ALA A 370 -7.44 19.78 -2.00
N THR A 371 -8.28 19.41 -1.02
CA THR A 371 -8.96 20.39 -0.15
C THR A 371 -8.14 20.76 1.07
N PHE A 372 -7.39 19.82 1.63
CA PHE A 372 -6.67 20.02 2.89
C PHE A 372 -5.57 21.09 2.78
N PRO A 373 -4.68 21.09 1.76
CA PRO A 373 -3.65 22.12 1.63
C PRO A 373 -4.26 23.51 1.40
N VAL A 374 -5.36 23.59 0.64
CA VAL A 374 -6.06 24.85 0.38
C VAL A 374 -6.61 25.44 1.67
N LEU A 375 -7.21 24.61 2.54
CA LEU A 375 -7.70 25.06 3.84
C LEU A 375 -6.57 25.54 4.75
N ALA A 376 -5.47 24.78 4.83
CA ALA A 376 -4.29 25.18 5.59
C ALA A 376 -3.77 26.56 5.15
N VAL A 377 -3.76 26.80 3.83
CA VAL A 377 -3.35 28.10 3.27
C VAL A 377 -4.36 29.21 3.57
N LEU A 378 -5.67 28.94 3.48
CA LEU A 378 -6.68 29.95 3.84
C LEU A 378 -6.54 30.40 5.29
N PHE A 379 -6.27 29.48 6.21
CA PHE A 379 -6.00 29.81 7.60
C PHE A 379 -4.71 30.61 7.78
N TYR A 380 -3.64 30.21 7.09
CA TYR A 380 -2.38 30.95 7.09
C TYR A 380 -2.59 32.40 6.60
N LEU A 381 -3.29 32.58 5.47
CA LEU A 381 -3.58 33.89 4.89
C LEU A 381 -4.44 34.75 5.82
N GLU A 382 -5.46 34.17 6.45
CA GLU A 382 -6.32 34.86 7.42
C GLU A 382 -5.54 35.27 8.67
N ALA A 383 -4.68 34.38 9.18
CA ALA A 383 -3.82 34.68 10.33
C ALA A 383 -2.86 35.84 10.01
N ARG A 384 -2.28 35.85 8.80
CA ARG A 384 -1.38 36.92 8.34
C ARG A 384 -2.13 38.25 8.18
N ALA A 385 -3.30 38.25 7.54
CA ALA A 385 -4.13 39.45 7.38
C ALA A 385 -4.51 40.08 8.72
N ARG A 386 -4.88 39.24 9.71
CA ARG A 386 -5.40 39.73 11.00
C ARG A 386 -4.33 40.13 11.99
N ARG A 387 -3.21 39.42 12.03
CA ARG A 387 -2.14 39.68 13.02
C ARG A 387 -1.13 40.69 12.54
N GLU A 388 -0.80 40.63 11.25
CA GLU A 388 0.27 41.43 10.67
C GLU A 388 -0.31 42.59 9.84
N GLY A 389 -1.64 42.69 9.70
CA GLY A 389 -2.25 43.67 8.80
C GLY A 389 -1.86 43.45 7.34
N ALA A 390 -1.45 42.22 6.98
CA ALA A 390 -0.95 41.95 5.64
C ALA A 390 -2.05 42.15 4.60
N CYS A 391 -1.78 43.00 3.62
CA CYS A 391 -2.60 43.11 2.43
C CYS A 391 -2.18 42.09 1.36
N PHE A 392 -3.03 41.87 0.37
CA PHE A 392 -2.69 41.08 -0.79
C PHE A 392 -3.12 41.75 -2.10
N ASP A 393 -2.30 41.59 -3.14
CA ASP A 393 -2.63 42.01 -4.51
C ASP A 393 -3.48 40.93 -5.20
N TRP A 394 -4.73 40.78 -4.76
CA TRP A 394 -5.64 39.75 -5.24
C TRP A 394 -6.81 40.34 -6.02
N VAL A 395 -7.02 39.79 -7.22
CA VAL A 395 -8.18 40.07 -8.05
C VAL A 395 -9.45 39.51 -7.37
N GLN A 396 -9.39 38.28 -6.85
CA GLN A 396 -10.49 37.67 -6.10
C GLN A 396 -10.22 37.68 -4.60
N LEU A 397 -11.15 38.25 -3.83
CA LEU A 397 -11.07 38.26 -2.37
C LEU A 397 -11.92 37.14 -1.75
N PRO A 398 -11.44 36.49 -0.67
CA PRO A 398 -12.25 35.54 0.09
C PRO A 398 -13.49 36.16 0.74
N ALA A 399 -13.40 37.45 1.11
CA ALA A 399 -14.47 38.29 1.63
C ALA A 399 -14.18 39.77 1.31
N GLU A 400 -15.22 40.59 1.22
CA GLU A 400 -15.14 41.99 0.77
C GLU A 400 -14.32 42.90 1.69
N ASP A 401 -14.24 42.54 2.97
CA ASP A 401 -13.52 43.26 4.02
C ASP A 401 -12.00 42.97 4.05
N TRP A 402 -11.50 42.09 3.19
CA TRP A 402 -10.07 41.77 3.13
C TRP A 402 -9.24 42.90 2.50
N PRO A 403 -8.06 43.23 3.06
CA PRO A 403 -7.22 44.32 2.59
C PRO A 403 -6.60 44.04 1.20
N ARG A 404 -6.73 44.99 0.28
CA ARG A 404 -6.06 45.04 -1.03
C ARG A 404 -4.97 46.10 -1.01
N CYS A 405 -3.78 45.78 -1.50
CA CYS A 405 -2.69 46.75 -1.67
C CYS A 405 -1.96 46.50 -3.00
N GLU A 406 -1.25 47.51 -3.51
CA GLU A 406 -0.41 47.38 -4.71
C GLU A 406 0.69 46.33 -4.48
N ALA A 407 1.06 45.63 -5.57
CA ALA A 407 1.90 44.44 -5.58
C ALA A 407 3.08 44.48 -4.58
N GLU A 408 3.01 43.67 -3.52
CA GLU A 408 4.15 43.40 -2.65
C GLU A 408 5.18 42.61 -3.49
N GLU A 409 6.29 43.25 -3.87
CA GLU A 409 7.32 42.68 -4.74
C GLU A 409 7.87 41.39 -4.11
N GLU A 410 7.59 40.23 -4.74
CA GLU A 410 7.97 38.90 -4.25
C GLU A 410 9.51 38.84 -4.21
N ARG A 411 10.12 39.00 -3.02
CA ARG A 411 11.57 38.93 -2.81
C ARG A 411 12.09 37.52 -3.14
N ALA A 412 12.35 37.29 -4.42
CA ALA A 412 12.99 36.10 -4.97
C ALA A 412 14.49 36.21 -4.73
N GLY A 413 15.01 35.54 -3.69
CA GLY A 413 16.43 35.67 -3.35
C GLY A 413 17.03 34.55 -2.50
N ARG A 414 16.48 33.34 -2.50
CA ARG A 414 17.00 32.25 -1.67
C ARG A 414 17.30 30.90 -2.31
N GLY A 415 16.99 30.71 -3.59
CA GLY A 415 17.07 29.40 -4.24
C GLY A 415 18.39 28.66 -3.99
N ALA A 416 19.53 29.28 -4.30
CA ALA A 416 20.84 28.63 -4.16
C ALA A 416 21.24 28.35 -2.70
N LEU A 417 21.01 29.31 -1.79
CA LEU A 417 21.29 29.15 -0.35
C LEU A 417 20.43 28.05 0.29
N ALA A 418 19.16 27.93 -0.13
CA ALA A 418 18.24 26.91 0.35
C ALA A 418 18.66 25.49 -0.07
N TRP A 419 19.23 25.31 -1.27
CA TRP A 419 19.80 24.02 -1.70
C TRP A 419 21.03 23.62 -0.88
N GLY A 420 21.89 24.58 -0.52
CA GLY A 420 23.03 24.32 0.37
C GLY A 420 22.60 23.86 1.77
N GLU A 421 21.66 24.58 2.39
CA GLU A 421 21.06 24.19 3.68
C GLU A 421 20.39 22.81 3.61
N PHE A 422 19.65 22.54 2.52
CA PHE A 422 18.99 21.25 2.29
C PHE A 422 19.98 20.09 2.20
N LEU A 423 21.04 20.22 1.38
CA LEU A 423 22.04 19.18 1.21
C LEU A 423 22.81 18.92 2.50
N LEU A 424 23.13 19.97 3.27
CA LEU A 424 23.79 19.82 4.57
C LEU A 424 22.91 19.09 5.59
N LEU A 425 21.66 19.52 5.76
CA LEU A 425 20.75 18.92 6.75
C LEU A 425 20.34 17.49 6.36
N ASN A 426 19.87 17.27 5.13
CA ASN A 426 19.35 15.97 4.71
C ASN A 426 20.48 15.00 4.41
N GLY A 427 21.59 15.48 3.82
CA GLY A 427 22.81 14.67 3.67
C GLY A 427 23.36 14.26 5.04
N GLY A 428 23.34 15.16 6.02
CA GLY A 428 23.70 14.84 7.42
C GLY A 428 22.78 13.79 8.05
N VAL A 429 21.47 13.85 7.84
CA VAL A 429 20.52 12.84 8.34
C VAL A 429 20.73 11.48 7.66
N VAL A 430 20.90 11.45 6.34
CA VAL A 430 21.20 10.20 5.61
C VAL A 430 22.52 9.62 6.09
N ALA A 431 23.56 10.44 6.22
CA ALA A 431 24.85 10.01 6.77
C ALA A 431 24.70 9.49 8.21
N ALA A 432 23.94 10.18 9.07
CA ALA A 432 23.69 9.74 10.44
C ALA A 432 22.92 8.42 10.49
N LEU A 433 21.92 8.20 9.63
CA LEU A 433 21.19 6.93 9.53
C LEU A 433 22.10 5.79 9.04
N VAL A 434 22.94 6.06 8.04
CA VAL A 434 23.92 5.09 7.54
C VAL A 434 24.96 4.75 8.61
N LEU A 435 25.45 5.74 9.35
CA LEU A 435 26.43 5.56 10.43
C LEU A 435 25.81 4.95 11.70
N ALA A 436 24.50 5.13 11.93
CA ALA A 436 23.78 4.52 13.04
C ALA A 436 23.35 3.07 12.75
N ALA A 437 23.36 2.63 11.49
CA ALA A 437 22.99 1.28 11.10
C ALA A 437 23.78 0.18 11.85
N PRO A 438 25.12 0.27 12.01
CA PRO A 438 25.90 -0.71 12.80
C PRO A 438 25.58 -0.68 14.30
N TRP A 439 25.17 0.47 14.84
CA TRP A 439 24.77 0.57 16.25
C TRP A 439 23.40 -0.10 16.48
N LEU A 440 22.46 0.13 15.55
CA LEU A 440 21.17 -0.58 15.53
C LEU A 440 21.36 -2.10 15.37
N GLU A 441 22.34 -2.52 14.56
CA GLU A 441 22.72 -3.91 14.34
C GLU A 441 23.08 -4.62 15.67
N GLY A 442 23.90 -3.99 16.51
CA GLY A 442 24.25 -4.55 17.83
C GLY A 442 23.05 -4.74 18.76
N HIS A 443 22.08 -3.83 18.73
CA HIS A 443 20.88 -3.92 19.58
C HIS A 443 19.86 -4.95 19.06
N LEU A 444 19.68 -5.04 17.74
CA LEU A 444 18.80 -6.04 17.12
C LEU A 444 19.35 -7.46 17.29
N ALA A 445 20.68 -7.64 17.20
CA ALA A 445 21.34 -8.91 17.49
C ALA A 445 21.14 -9.33 18.96
N GLY A 446 21.29 -8.40 19.90
CA GLY A 446 21.01 -8.64 21.32
C GLY A 446 19.55 -9.04 21.58
N LEU A 447 18.61 -8.38 20.91
CA LEU A 447 17.18 -8.67 21.02
C LEU A 447 16.83 -10.04 20.42
N ALA A 448 17.46 -10.43 19.31
CA ALA A 448 17.33 -11.77 18.74
C ALA A 448 17.88 -12.87 19.66
N MET A 449 19.02 -12.62 20.33
CA MET A 449 19.58 -13.54 21.33
C MET A 449 18.65 -13.68 22.55
N LEU A 450 18.08 -12.57 23.04
CA LEU A 450 17.10 -12.60 24.14
C LEU A 450 15.83 -13.36 23.76
N LEU A 451 15.31 -13.17 22.54
CA LEU A 451 14.15 -13.93 22.04
C LEU A 451 14.44 -15.42 21.84
N GLN A 452 15.68 -15.79 21.49
CA GLN A 452 16.09 -17.20 21.46
C GLN A 452 16.21 -17.78 22.87
N ALA A 453 16.77 -17.04 23.82
CA ALA A 453 16.90 -17.46 25.22
C ALA A 453 15.54 -17.58 25.93
N ALA A 454 14.55 -16.76 25.55
CA ALA A 454 13.20 -16.79 26.10
C ALA A 454 12.30 -17.91 25.53
N ARG A 455 12.79 -18.74 24.59
CA ARG A 455 12.04 -19.93 24.17
C ARG A 455 11.95 -20.91 25.34
N PRO A 456 10.74 -21.31 25.79
CA PRO A 456 10.61 -22.26 26.88
C PRO A 456 11.34 -23.54 26.48
N SER A 457 12.37 -23.89 27.26
CA SER A 457 13.08 -25.15 27.08
C SER A 457 12.05 -26.27 27.19
N ALA A 458 11.92 -27.05 26.12
CA ALA A 458 11.09 -28.24 26.13
C ALA A 458 11.50 -29.08 27.35
N VAL A 459 10.54 -29.33 28.23
CA VAL A 459 10.68 -30.14 29.45
C VAL A 459 11.37 -31.44 29.07
N GLN A 460 12.64 -31.59 29.45
CA GLN A 460 13.33 -32.87 29.41
C GLN A 460 12.66 -33.77 30.45
N ALA A 461 12.02 -34.83 29.99
CA ALA A 461 11.49 -35.86 30.86
C ALA A 461 12.64 -36.57 31.60
N PRO A 462 12.47 -36.95 32.88
CA PRO A 462 13.54 -37.54 33.68
C PRO A 462 13.92 -38.93 33.16
N THR A 463 15.19 -39.12 32.82
CA THR A 463 15.78 -40.40 32.45
C THR A 463 16.05 -41.24 33.70
N GLY A 464 15.21 -42.25 33.95
CA GLY A 464 15.53 -43.38 34.82
C GLY A 464 16.29 -44.48 34.05
N PRO A 465 17.09 -45.33 34.71
CA PRO A 465 17.96 -46.28 34.04
C PRO A 465 17.18 -47.54 33.59
N ALA A 466 17.28 -47.88 32.31
CA ALA A 466 16.80 -49.16 31.76
C ALA A 466 17.92 -50.22 31.81
N PRO A 467 17.59 -51.52 31.98
CA PRO A 467 18.58 -52.57 32.21
C PRO A 467 19.28 -53.00 30.91
N ALA A 468 20.49 -53.53 31.10
CA ALA A 468 21.42 -53.95 30.05
C ALA A 468 20.87 -55.10 29.19
N VAL A 469 21.04 -54.97 27.87
CA VAL A 469 20.88 -56.04 26.87
C VAL A 469 22.28 -56.29 26.26
N PRO A 470 22.69 -57.56 25.99
CA PRO A 470 24.06 -57.86 25.59
C PRO A 470 24.34 -57.53 24.12
N ASN A 471 25.57 -57.11 23.83
CA ASN A 471 26.09 -56.82 22.49
C ASN A 471 25.99 -58.03 21.54
N PRO A 472 25.58 -57.83 20.26
CA PRO A 472 25.83 -58.79 19.21
C PRO A 472 27.21 -58.56 18.54
N ALA A 473 27.80 -59.67 18.08
CA ALA A 473 29.08 -59.80 17.39
C ALA A 473 29.14 -59.06 16.02
N PRO A 474 30.33 -58.82 15.43
CA PRO A 474 30.49 -57.94 14.27
C PRO A 474 30.07 -58.60 12.94
N ALA A 475 29.55 -57.78 12.04
CA ALA A 475 29.00 -58.15 10.73
C ALA A 475 30.07 -58.49 9.67
N PRO A 476 29.73 -59.24 8.61
CA PRO A 476 30.43 -59.14 7.33
C PRO A 476 29.82 -58.03 6.46
N SER A 477 30.73 -57.32 5.81
CA SER A 477 30.55 -56.22 4.87
C SER A 477 29.81 -56.61 3.58
N GLY A 478 28.95 -55.72 3.10
CA GLY A 478 28.60 -55.63 1.68
C GLY A 478 27.15 -55.21 1.41
N GLY A 479 26.96 -54.11 0.69
CA GLY A 479 25.72 -53.87 -0.06
C GLY A 479 25.01 -52.54 0.19
N THR A 480 25.35 -51.56 -0.66
CA THR A 480 24.49 -50.51 -1.25
C THR A 480 23.61 -49.63 -0.34
N GLY A 481 23.85 -48.32 -0.47
CA GLY A 481 23.29 -47.24 0.36
C GLY A 481 21.78 -47.25 0.54
N SER A 482 21.38 -47.09 1.80
CA SER A 482 20.03 -46.73 2.21
C SER A 482 20.03 -45.28 2.72
N VAL A 483 19.06 -44.50 2.25
CA VAL A 483 18.73 -43.16 2.72
C VAL A 483 18.20 -43.26 4.17
N PRO A 484 18.65 -42.44 5.14
CA PRO A 484 18.14 -42.52 6.49
C PRO A 484 16.99 -41.53 6.67
N VAL A 485 15.73 -41.96 6.82
CA VAL A 485 14.72 -41.11 7.50
C VAL A 485 13.65 -41.96 8.19
N LEU A 486 13.91 -42.36 9.45
CA LEU A 486 12.83 -42.64 10.40
C LEU A 486 12.19 -41.31 10.79
N THR A 487 11.08 -40.95 10.14
CA THR A 487 10.21 -39.84 10.57
C THR A 487 9.06 -40.44 11.39
N ALA A 488 8.81 -39.88 12.56
CA ALA A 488 7.77 -40.33 13.49
C ALA A 488 6.38 -40.42 12.82
N PRO A 489 5.50 -41.35 13.24
CA PRO A 489 4.15 -41.46 12.68
C PRO A 489 3.40 -40.14 12.83
N THR A 490 2.75 -39.69 11.76
CA THR A 490 1.85 -38.54 11.86
C THR A 490 0.75 -38.90 12.87
N GLY A 491 0.35 -37.98 13.74
CA GLY A 491 -0.67 -38.22 14.79
C GLY A 491 -2.08 -38.55 14.27
N VAL A 492 -2.22 -38.85 12.97
CA VAL A 492 -3.48 -39.13 12.26
C VAL A 492 -3.88 -40.58 12.49
N ARG A 493 -5.13 -40.79 12.86
CA ARG A 493 -5.79 -42.10 12.86
C ARG A 493 -6.50 -42.32 11.54
N PHE A 494 -6.34 -43.51 10.96
CA PHE A 494 -7.03 -43.94 9.74
C PHE A 494 -8.22 -44.78 10.17
N GLY A 495 -9.43 -44.24 10.00
CA GLY A 495 -10.68 -44.92 10.31
C GLY A 495 -11.20 -45.76 9.16
N ASP A 496 -12.40 -46.29 9.32
CA ASP A 496 -13.08 -47.03 8.25
C ASP A 496 -13.49 -46.07 7.12
N GLY A 497 -13.20 -46.46 5.88
CA GLY A 497 -13.45 -45.58 4.75
C GLY A 497 -12.86 -46.06 3.44
N ILE A 498 -13.00 -45.22 2.41
CA ILE A 498 -12.52 -45.48 1.06
C ILE A 498 -11.63 -44.32 0.62
N LEU A 499 -10.50 -44.66 0.01
CA LEU A 499 -9.66 -43.73 -0.72
C LEU A 499 -9.69 -44.05 -2.21
N ASP A 500 -10.24 -43.13 -2.99
CA ASP A 500 -10.30 -43.22 -4.45
C ASP A 500 -9.16 -42.42 -5.07
N LEU A 501 -8.42 -43.04 -5.99
CA LEU A 501 -7.44 -42.36 -6.85
C LEU A 501 -7.97 -42.37 -8.28
N VAL A 502 -8.07 -41.20 -8.91
CA VAL A 502 -8.64 -41.07 -10.26
C VAL A 502 -7.77 -40.15 -11.12
N ARG A 503 -7.52 -40.56 -12.37
CA ARG A 503 -7.02 -39.67 -13.40
C ARG A 503 -8.09 -38.62 -13.72
N ASP A 504 -7.79 -37.36 -13.46
CA ASP A 504 -8.79 -36.29 -13.46
C ASP A 504 -8.70 -35.42 -14.71
N THR A 505 -7.87 -34.37 -14.67
CA THR A 505 -7.79 -33.35 -15.73
C THR A 505 -6.42 -33.34 -16.36
N PHE A 506 -6.37 -33.29 -17.69
CA PHE A 506 -5.14 -33.12 -18.46
C PHE A 506 -5.00 -31.66 -18.93
N PHE A 507 -3.84 -31.08 -18.72
CA PHE A 507 -3.51 -29.71 -19.12
C PHE A 507 -2.57 -29.77 -20.32
N PRO A 508 -3.08 -29.48 -21.53
CA PRO A 508 -2.25 -29.44 -22.73
C PRO A 508 -1.33 -28.22 -22.68
N ASP A 509 -0.03 -28.46 -22.62
CA ASP A 509 1.01 -27.46 -22.81
C ASP A 509 2.06 -28.06 -23.78
N PRO A 510 2.44 -27.34 -24.86
CA PRO A 510 3.42 -27.85 -25.83
C PRO A 510 4.79 -28.19 -25.21
N LYS A 511 5.21 -27.45 -24.17
CA LYS A 511 6.53 -27.55 -23.54
C LYS A 511 6.49 -28.35 -22.24
N ALA A 512 5.41 -28.27 -21.47
CA ALA A 512 5.32 -28.91 -20.16
C ALA A 512 3.91 -29.44 -19.85
N PRO A 513 3.43 -30.46 -20.56
CA PRO A 513 2.09 -31.00 -20.35
C PRO A 513 1.95 -31.59 -18.93
N GLN A 514 0.78 -31.38 -18.32
CA GLN A 514 0.52 -31.79 -16.93
C GLN A 514 -0.74 -32.66 -16.83
N LEU A 515 -0.78 -33.52 -15.83
CA LEU A 515 -1.92 -34.36 -15.53
C LEU A 515 -2.24 -34.34 -14.03
N TRP A 516 -3.51 -34.12 -13.68
CA TRP A 516 -3.97 -34.22 -12.30
C TRP A 516 -4.43 -35.64 -11.97
N ILE A 517 -3.94 -36.15 -10.84
CA ILE A 517 -4.49 -37.30 -10.14
C ILE A 517 -5.27 -36.76 -8.94
N ARG A 518 -6.57 -37.03 -8.90
CA ARG A 518 -7.45 -36.63 -7.81
C ARG A 518 -7.55 -37.77 -6.80
N LEU A 519 -7.37 -37.43 -5.53
CA LEU A 519 -7.61 -38.29 -4.39
C LEU A 519 -8.90 -37.87 -3.70
N GLN A 520 -9.74 -38.83 -3.35
CA GLN A 520 -10.95 -38.59 -2.58
C GLN A 520 -11.06 -39.59 -1.44
N ALA A 521 -11.00 -39.10 -0.21
CA ALA A 521 -11.12 -39.89 1.01
C ALA A 521 -12.52 -39.69 1.62
N ARG A 522 -13.28 -40.79 1.75
CA ARG A 522 -14.63 -40.79 2.34
C ARG A 522 -14.61 -41.67 3.60
N GLY A 523 -15.04 -41.13 4.74
CA GLY A 523 -15.02 -41.82 6.04
C GLY A 523 -13.63 -41.98 6.68
N LEU A 524 -12.57 -42.09 5.86
CA LEU A 524 -11.20 -42.44 6.27
C LEU A 524 -10.58 -41.55 7.36
N PHE A 525 -10.95 -40.27 7.39
CA PHE A 525 -10.44 -39.27 8.34
C PHE A 525 -11.55 -38.67 9.22
N ALA A 526 -12.59 -39.44 9.50
CA ALA A 526 -13.73 -38.99 10.31
C ALA A 526 -13.26 -38.42 11.65
N GLY A 527 -13.63 -37.16 11.92
CA GLY A 527 -13.29 -36.44 13.15
C GLY A 527 -11.97 -35.65 13.14
N ALA A 528 -11.11 -35.81 12.13
CA ALA A 528 -9.89 -35.00 12.03
C ALA A 528 -10.23 -33.58 11.53
N ALA A 529 -9.87 -32.53 12.28
CA ALA A 529 -10.09 -31.13 11.89
C ALA A 529 -9.23 -30.73 10.67
N SER A 530 -8.03 -31.31 10.55
CA SER A 530 -7.10 -31.13 9.44
C SER A 530 -6.25 -32.39 9.25
N ILE A 531 -5.86 -32.67 8.01
CA ILE A 531 -4.98 -33.80 7.68
C ILE A 531 -3.59 -33.26 7.34
N PRO A 532 -2.54 -33.62 8.09
CA PRO A 532 -1.14 -33.34 7.74
C PRO A 532 -0.83 -33.79 6.31
N SER A 533 -0.08 -32.98 5.57
CA SER A 533 0.25 -33.26 4.17
C SER A 533 1.11 -34.53 3.99
N GLU A 534 1.82 -34.94 5.04
CA GLU A 534 2.66 -36.14 5.07
C GLU A 534 1.89 -37.43 5.37
N ALA A 535 0.61 -37.33 5.79
CA ALA A 535 -0.18 -38.50 6.14
C ALA A 535 -0.42 -39.43 4.93
N VAL A 536 -0.48 -38.85 3.74
CA VAL A 536 -0.62 -39.58 2.48
C VAL A 536 0.29 -38.92 1.46
N THR A 537 1.17 -39.70 0.82
CA THR A 537 1.98 -39.25 -0.32
C THR A 537 1.73 -40.13 -1.54
N VAL A 538 1.81 -39.53 -2.73
CA VAL A 538 1.63 -40.19 -4.02
C VAL A 538 2.90 -40.07 -4.84
N HIS A 539 3.59 -41.20 -5.01
CA HIS A 539 4.78 -41.31 -5.84
C HIS A 539 4.41 -41.93 -7.19
N VAL A 540 4.56 -41.19 -8.27
CA VAL A 540 4.34 -41.72 -9.63
C VAL A 540 5.67 -42.25 -10.15
N ARG A 541 5.71 -43.54 -10.50
CA ARG A 541 6.93 -44.21 -10.97
C ARG A 541 7.01 -44.23 -12.49
N GLU A 542 5.89 -44.48 -13.15
CA GLU A 542 5.83 -44.51 -14.62
C GLU A 542 4.48 -44.00 -15.13
N VAL A 543 4.55 -43.26 -16.24
CA VAL A 543 3.37 -42.92 -17.05
C VAL A 543 3.65 -43.46 -18.45
N ARG A 544 2.91 -44.48 -18.88
CA ARG A 544 3.12 -45.09 -20.20
C ARG A 544 2.19 -44.50 -21.23
N ALA A 545 2.74 -44.28 -22.42
CA ALA A 545 1.97 -43.94 -23.61
C ALA A 545 1.47 -45.19 -24.36
N ARG A 546 0.62 -45.01 -25.38
CA ARG A 546 0.11 -46.09 -26.25
C ARG A 546 1.20 -46.90 -26.93
N ASN A 547 2.32 -46.25 -27.26
CA ASN A 547 3.51 -46.89 -27.84
C ASN A 547 4.41 -47.59 -26.78
N GLY A 548 3.97 -47.69 -25.53
CA GLY A 548 4.69 -48.34 -24.44
C GLY A 548 5.82 -47.51 -23.81
N ARG A 549 6.15 -46.33 -24.35
CA ARG A 549 7.23 -45.48 -23.81
C ARG A 549 6.82 -44.82 -22.49
N ASN A 550 7.77 -44.70 -21.54
CA ASN A 550 7.58 -43.89 -20.33
C ASN A 550 7.71 -42.39 -20.67
N VAL A 551 6.61 -41.68 -20.46
CA VAL A 551 6.45 -40.25 -20.78
C VAL A 551 6.42 -39.37 -19.54
N LEU A 552 6.65 -39.93 -18.35
CA LEU A 552 6.91 -39.15 -17.14
C LEU A 552 8.18 -38.32 -17.30
N ASP A 553 8.12 -37.03 -16.97
CA ASP A 553 9.30 -36.18 -16.87
C ASP A 553 9.89 -36.26 -15.46
N ALA A 554 10.68 -37.31 -15.23
CA ALA A 554 11.34 -37.55 -13.94
C ALA A 554 12.40 -36.47 -13.58
N SER A 555 12.87 -35.68 -14.56
CA SER A 555 13.79 -34.56 -14.33
C SER A 555 13.10 -33.29 -13.83
N SER A 556 11.76 -33.25 -13.86
CA SER A 556 11.00 -32.10 -13.38
C SER A 556 11.30 -31.82 -11.89
N PRO A 557 11.50 -30.56 -11.49
CA PRO A 557 11.59 -30.17 -10.08
C PRO A 557 10.41 -30.66 -9.23
N PHE A 558 9.25 -30.85 -9.85
CA PHE A 558 8.03 -31.36 -9.21
C PHE A 558 8.04 -32.87 -8.96
N GLU A 559 8.88 -33.63 -9.66
CA GLU A 559 9.04 -35.07 -9.45
C GLU A 559 10.27 -35.40 -8.59
N THR A 560 11.30 -34.55 -8.63
CA THR A 560 12.54 -34.72 -7.84
C THR A 560 12.41 -34.23 -6.39
N ASN A 561 11.54 -33.26 -6.12
CA ASN A 561 11.34 -32.74 -4.77
C ASN A 561 10.18 -33.48 -4.04
N PRO A 562 10.46 -34.16 -2.90
CA PRO A 562 9.46 -34.96 -2.19
C PRO A 562 8.29 -34.14 -1.63
N VAL A 563 8.41 -32.82 -1.51
CA VAL A 563 7.31 -31.95 -1.06
C VAL A 563 6.09 -32.04 -1.98
N PHE A 564 6.29 -32.17 -3.30
CA PHE A 564 5.19 -32.23 -4.27
C PHE A 564 4.49 -33.59 -4.35
N SER A 565 5.06 -34.61 -3.71
CA SER A 565 4.41 -35.90 -3.50
C SER A 565 3.46 -35.90 -2.30
N ARG A 566 3.53 -34.89 -1.43
CA ARG A 566 2.68 -34.72 -0.25
C ARG A 566 1.31 -34.16 -0.64
N MET A 567 0.25 -34.67 -0.02
CA MET A 567 -1.11 -34.33 -0.42
C MET A 567 -1.67 -33.16 0.40
N GLN A 568 -2.06 -32.08 -0.27
CA GLN A 568 -2.82 -31.00 0.37
C GLN A 568 -4.31 -31.34 0.37
N TRP A 569 -4.87 -31.57 1.56
CA TRP A 569 -6.24 -32.02 1.73
C TRP A 569 -7.19 -30.84 1.94
N MET A 570 -8.29 -30.84 1.18
CA MET A 570 -9.41 -29.90 1.31
C MET A 570 -10.63 -30.63 1.85
N LYS A 571 -11.26 -30.08 2.89
CA LYS A 571 -12.51 -30.61 3.44
C LYS A 571 -13.67 -30.29 2.49
N THR A 572 -14.51 -31.28 2.21
CA THR A 572 -15.71 -31.17 1.36
C THR A 572 -16.91 -31.82 2.06
N GLN A 573 -18.12 -31.57 1.57
CA GLN A 573 -19.36 -32.13 2.17
C GLN A 573 -19.38 -33.67 2.24
N GLY A 574 -18.59 -34.36 1.41
CA GLY A 574 -18.53 -35.84 1.35
C GLY A 574 -17.21 -36.45 1.84
N GLY A 575 -16.36 -35.70 2.55
CA GLY A 575 -15.04 -36.15 3.02
C GLY A 575 -13.91 -35.20 2.62
N TYR A 576 -12.73 -35.73 2.31
CA TYR A 576 -11.56 -34.94 1.95
C TYR A 576 -11.14 -35.17 0.50
N LYS A 577 -10.67 -34.12 -0.18
CA LYS A 577 -10.13 -34.20 -1.55
C LYS A 577 -8.73 -33.62 -1.61
N ALA A 578 -7.87 -34.20 -2.44
CA ALA A 578 -6.53 -33.69 -2.70
C ALA A 578 -6.15 -33.92 -4.17
N ILE A 579 -5.20 -33.16 -4.69
CA ILE A 579 -4.76 -33.22 -6.10
C ILE A 579 -3.24 -33.39 -6.15
N ARG A 580 -2.77 -34.29 -7.01
CA ARG A 580 -1.36 -34.50 -7.34
C ARG A 580 -1.14 -34.16 -8.82
N THR A 581 -0.25 -33.23 -9.10
CA THR A 581 0.10 -32.80 -10.47
C THR A 581 1.32 -33.54 -11.00
N VAL A 582 1.14 -34.34 -12.04
CA VAL A 582 2.18 -35.13 -12.70
C VAL A 582 2.68 -34.40 -13.94
N HIS A 583 4.00 -34.23 -14.05
CA HIS A 583 4.62 -33.58 -15.22
C HIS A 583 5.06 -34.61 -16.26
N LEU A 584 4.75 -34.31 -17.52
CA LEU A 584 5.00 -35.20 -18.65
C LEU A 584 5.99 -34.55 -19.61
N LYS A 585 6.65 -35.38 -20.42
CA LYS A 585 7.59 -34.91 -21.44
C LYS A 585 6.88 -34.00 -22.47
N PRO A 586 7.61 -33.06 -23.11
CA PRO A 586 7.03 -32.15 -24.11
C PRO A 586 6.29 -32.88 -25.24
N GLY A 587 5.21 -32.28 -25.75
CA GLY A 587 4.47 -32.78 -26.91
C GLY A 587 3.52 -33.96 -26.68
N ILE A 588 3.36 -34.43 -25.43
CA ILE A 588 2.42 -35.52 -25.09
C ILE A 588 0.99 -34.99 -25.06
N ARG A 589 0.03 -35.76 -25.60
CA ARG A 589 -1.41 -35.45 -25.57
C ARG A 589 -2.16 -36.43 -24.68
N GLU A 590 -3.33 -36.03 -24.20
CA GLU A 590 -4.17 -36.85 -23.30
C GLU A 590 -4.48 -38.24 -23.88
N ALA A 591 -4.77 -38.30 -25.19
CA ALA A 591 -5.12 -39.54 -25.90
C ALA A 591 -3.96 -40.54 -25.98
N ASP A 592 -2.72 -40.07 -25.83
CA ASP A 592 -1.53 -40.89 -25.93
C ASP A 592 -1.27 -41.66 -24.63
N LEU A 593 -1.91 -41.30 -23.49
CA LEU A 593 -1.68 -41.89 -22.17
C LEU A 593 -2.51 -43.17 -21.93
N THR A 594 -1.87 -44.26 -21.56
CA THR A 594 -2.53 -45.57 -21.31
C THR A 594 -2.60 -45.96 -19.84
N VAL A 595 -1.48 -45.93 -19.13
CA VAL A 595 -1.43 -46.36 -17.73
C VAL A 595 -0.49 -45.49 -16.91
N ILE A 596 -0.93 -45.13 -15.70
CA ILE A 596 -0.12 -44.43 -14.71
C ILE A 596 0.09 -45.41 -13.56
N LYS A 597 1.34 -45.67 -13.20
CA LYS A 597 1.67 -46.52 -12.06
C LYS A 597 2.51 -45.78 -11.05
N GLY A 598 2.30 -46.14 -9.80
CA GLY A 598 2.96 -45.50 -8.69
C GLY A 598 2.68 -46.22 -7.40
N GLU A 599 3.04 -45.54 -6.32
CA GLU A 599 2.88 -46.00 -4.96
C GLU A 599 2.22 -44.91 -4.14
N LEU A 600 1.23 -45.34 -3.37
CA LEU A 600 0.61 -44.54 -2.34
C LEU A 600 1.27 -44.89 -1.01
N VAL A 601 1.88 -43.92 -0.35
CA VAL A 601 2.49 -44.12 0.97
C VAL A 601 1.60 -43.48 2.02
N LEU A 602 1.19 -44.27 3.01
CA LEU A 602 0.35 -43.88 4.12
C LEU A 602 1.18 -43.84 5.40
N ARG A 603 1.02 -42.77 6.16
CA ARG A 603 1.71 -42.54 7.42
C ARG A 603 0.71 -42.15 8.49
N GLY A 604 0.47 -43.03 9.46
CA GLY A 604 -0.48 -42.77 10.54
C GLY A 604 -0.17 -43.56 11.79
N ARG A 605 -0.84 -43.18 12.88
CA ARG A 605 -0.68 -43.83 14.19
C ARG A 605 -1.05 -45.31 14.18
N ASP A 606 -2.12 -45.65 13.47
CA ASP A 606 -2.68 -47.01 13.47
C ASP A 606 -2.18 -47.87 12.30
N VAL A 607 -1.76 -47.23 11.19
CA VAL A 607 -1.26 -47.92 9.98
C VAL A 607 0.27 -47.92 9.86
N GLY A 608 0.98 -47.20 10.75
CA GLY A 608 2.43 -47.06 10.69
C GLY A 608 2.89 -46.40 9.39
N HIS A 609 3.89 -47.00 8.74
CA HIS A 609 4.34 -46.65 7.39
C HIS A 609 3.94 -47.76 6.42
N MET A 610 3.05 -47.47 5.48
CA MET A 610 2.53 -48.45 4.53
C MET A 610 2.62 -47.96 3.10
N THR A 611 3.01 -48.83 2.17
CA THR A 611 3.09 -48.53 0.73
C THR A 611 2.13 -49.42 -0.05
N ILE A 612 1.28 -48.83 -0.88
CA ILE A 612 0.29 -49.52 -1.70
C ILE A 612 0.57 -49.20 -3.18
N PRO A 613 0.92 -50.19 -4.02
CA PRO A 613 1.12 -49.96 -5.44
C PRO A 613 -0.24 -49.73 -6.13
N PHE A 614 -0.29 -48.77 -7.05
CA PHE A 614 -1.49 -48.49 -7.85
C PHE A 614 -1.19 -48.48 -9.35
N ALA A 615 -2.21 -48.77 -10.14
CA ALA A 615 -2.19 -48.65 -11.59
C ALA A 615 -3.52 -48.04 -12.08
N LEU A 616 -3.48 -46.80 -12.54
CA LEU A 616 -4.64 -46.11 -13.11
C LEU A 616 -4.67 -46.36 -14.61
N ARG A 617 -5.71 -47.03 -15.08
CA ARG A 617 -6.02 -47.22 -16.51
C ARG A 617 -7.25 -46.39 -16.83
N ASP A 618 -7.15 -45.56 -17.85
CA ASP A 618 -8.22 -44.65 -18.27
C ASP A 618 -8.74 -43.76 -17.12
N LYS A 619 -10.02 -43.40 -17.13
CA LYS A 619 -10.69 -42.63 -16.06
C LYS A 619 -11.28 -43.52 -14.96
N GLN A 620 -10.89 -44.80 -14.89
CA GLN A 620 -11.40 -45.69 -13.85
C GLN A 620 -10.74 -45.38 -12.51
N PRO A 621 -11.53 -45.20 -11.44
CA PRO A 621 -11.01 -45.02 -10.09
C PRO A 621 -10.30 -46.28 -9.58
N TYR A 622 -9.16 -46.10 -8.91
CA TYR A 622 -8.51 -47.12 -8.11
C TYR A 622 -8.97 -46.99 -6.66
N HIS A 623 -9.63 -48.02 -6.14
CA HIS A 623 -10.27 -48.01 -4.83
C HIS A 623 -9.41 -48.73 -3.78
N VAL A 624 -9.17 -48.04 -2.66
CA VAL A 624 -8.55 -48.62 -1.48
C VAL A 624 -9.54 -48.55 -0.32
N ALA A 625 -10.02 -49.71 0.13
CA ALA A 625 -10.94 -49.80 1.26
C ALA A 625 -10.17 -50.08 2.57
N PHE A 626 -10.52 -49.34 3.61
CA PHE A 626 -10.00 -49.46 4.97
C PHE A 626 -11.13 -49.95 5.88
N HIS A 627 -10.94 -51.10 6.51
CA HIS A 627 -11.92 -51.63 7.45
C HIS A 627 -11.23 -52.36 8.60
N ALA A 628 -11.46 -51.91 9.85
CA ALA A 628 -10.96 -52.54 11.07
C ALA A 628 -9.44 -52.86 11.05
N GLY A 629 -8.62 -51.91 10.55
CA GLY A 629 -7.16 -52.07 10.45
C GLY A 629 -6.68 -53.02 9.35
N ARG A 630 -7.58 -53.57 8.53
CA ARG A 630 -7.25 -54.35 7.33
C ARG A 630 -7.46 -53.50 6.08
N ILE A 631 -6.50 -53.55 5.16
CA ILE A 631 -6.54 -52.83 3.88
C ILE A 631 -6.70 -53.86 2.77
N ARG A 632 -7.76 -53.72 1.99
CA ARG A 632 -7.99 -54.53 0.79
C ARG A 632 -7.84 -53.62 -0.43
N PRO A 633 -6.72 -53.70 -1.18
CA PRO A 633 -6.70 -53.14 -2.52
C PRO A 633 -7.71 -53.92 -3.36
N LEU A 634 -8.78 -53.26 -3.81
CA LEU A 634 -9.73 -53.84 -4.74
C LEU A 634 -9.06 -53.86 -6.11
N ALA A 635 -8.19 -54.86 -6.34
CA ALA A 635 -7.64 -55.11 -7.68
C ALA A 635 -8.79 -55.52 -8.60
N GLN A 636 -8.84 -54.89 -9.78
CA GLN A 636 -9.82 -55.06 -10.86
C GLN A 636 -10.49 -56.44 -10.86
N ALA A 637 -11.67 -56.55 -10.22
CA ALA A 637 -12.50 -57.72 -10.31
C ALA A 637 -13.52 -57.50 -11.43
N ALA A 638 -13.52 -58.45 -12.37
CA ALA A 638 -14.49 -58.60 -13.43
C ALA A 638 -15.93 -58.48 -12.90
N SER A 639 -16.82 -57.97 -13.77
CA SER A 639 -18.28 -58.06 -13.72
C SER A 639 -18.84 -58.88 -12.55
N VAL A 640 -19.38 -58.19 -11.53
CA VAL A 640 -20.30 -58.78 -10.56
C VAL A 640 -21.69 -58.16 -10.81
N PRO A 641 -22.78 -58.96 -10.76
CA PRO A 641 -24.04 -58.64 -11.41
C PRO A 641 -24.81 -57.53 -10.70
N SER A 642 -25.56 -56.80 -11.51
CA SER A 642 -26.72 -56.01 -11.12
C SER A 642 -27.57 -56.75 -10.09
N GLY A 643 -27.70 -56.22 -8.88
CA GLY A 643 -28.65 -56.74 -7.92
C GLY A 643 -28.38 -56.36 -6.47
N THR A 644 -29.11 -55.32 -6.05
CA THR A 644 -29.57 -55.01 -4.69
C THR A 644 -28.76 -54.01 -3.87
N ALA A 645 -29.50 -52.97 -3.49
CA ALA A 645 -29.07 -51.68 -3.02
C ALA A 645 -28.59 -51.68 -1.57
N ALA A 646 -27.56 -50.89 -1.32
CA ALA A 646 -27.33 -50.21 -0.04
C ALA A 646 -26.66 -48.84 -0.32
N ASN A 647 -27.52 -47.85 -0.59
CA ASN A 647 -27.44 -46.41 -0.31
C ASN A 647 -26.13 -45.62 -0.51
N GLY A 648 -26.17 -44.81 -1.58
CA GLY A 648 -25.36 -43.61 -1.79
C GLY A 648 -25.78 -42.94 -3.10
N THR A 649 -27.07 -42.64 -3.27
CA THR A 649 -27.67 -42.13 -4.51
C THR A 649 -27.07 -40.78 -4.90
N ALA A 650 -26.28 -40.74 -5.97
CA ALA A 650 -26.07 -39.51 -6.70
C ALA A 650 -27.43 -39.12 -7.31
N ASP A 651 -28.00 -38.05 -6.79
CA ASP A 651 -29.26 -37.47 -7.27
C ASP A 651 -29.15 -37.22 -8.79
N PRO A 652 -30.01 -37.84 -9.62
CA PRO A 652 -29.95 -37.69 -11.07
C PRO A 652 -30.15 -36.23 -11.50
N GLU A 653 -30.88 -35.43 -10.72
CA GLU A 653 -31.04 -33.99 -10.98
C GLU A 653 -29.70 -33.25 -10.83
N GLN A 654 -28.94 -33.56 -9.77
CA GLN A 654 -27.61 -32.99 -9.57
C GLN A 654 -26.63 -33.40 -10.67
N ALA A 655 -26.73 -34.64 -11.16
CA ALA A 655 -25.92 -35.13 -12.27
C ALA A 655 -26.25 -34.39 -13.59
N ALA A 656 -27.54 -34.21 -13.91
CA ALA A 656 -27.99 -33.45 -15.07
C ALA A 656 -27.50 -31.99 -15.01
N TYR A 657 -27.63 -31.35 -13.85
CA TYR A 657 -27.19 -29.98 -13.65
C TYR A 657 -25.67 -29.83 -13.76
N ALA A 658 -24.90 -30.78 -13.23
CA ALA A 658 -23.45 -30.80 -13.37
C ALA A 658 -23.01 -30.90 -14.84
N LEU A 659 -23.67 -31.75 -15.65
CA LEU A 659 -23.42 -31.84 -17.09
C LEU A 659 -23.75 -30.53 -17.82
N TYR A 660 -24.88 -29.89 -17.47
CA TYR A 660 -25.24 -28.57 -17.99
C TYR A 660 -24.17 -27.52 -17.67
N ARG A 661 -23.66 -27.47 -16.43
CA ARG A 661 -22.61 -26.55 -15.99
C ARG A 661 -21.27 -26.79 -16.68
N GLN A 662 -20.99 -28.04 -17.06
CA GLN A 662 -19.83 -28.42 -17.87
C GLN A 662 -20.00 -28.14 -19.37
N ARG A 663 -21.10 -27.50 -19.79
CA ARG A 663 -21.46 -27.22 -21.20
C ARG A 663 -21.68 -28.47 -22.06
N ARG A 664 -21.91 -29.62 -21.44
CA ARG A 664 -22.22 -30.90 -22.12
C ARG A 664 -23.73 -31.02 -22.34
N TYR A 665 -24.29 -30.09 -23.11
CA TYR A 665 -25.74 -29.87 -23.17
C TYR A 665 -26.53 -31.06 -23.73
N ARG A 666 -26.01 -31.79 -24.73
CA ARG A 666 -26.68 -32.98 -25.29
C ARG A 666 -26.79 -34.12 -24.29
N GLU A 667 -25.77 -34.30 -23.47
CA GLU A 667 -25.74 -35.35 -22.44
C GLU A 667 -26.61 -34.96 -21.24
N ALA A 668 -26.64 -33.68 -20.89
CA ALA A 668 -27.58 -33.14 -19.92
C ALA A 668 -29.04 -33.35 -20.38
N ILE A 669 -29.35 -33.07 -21.65
CA ILE A 669 -30.68 -33.31 -22.25
C ILE A 669 -31.05 -34.80 -22.14
N HIS A 670 -30.18 -35.72 -22.54
CA HIS A 670 -30.47 -37.16 -22.45
C HIS A 670 -30.77 -37.62 -21.01
N LEU A 671 -30.08 -37.06 -20.01
CA LEU A 671 -30.33 -37.40 -18.61
C LEU A 671 -31.62 -36.75 -18.08
N LEU A 672 -31.91 -35.51 -18.50
CA LEU A 672 -33.17 -34.82 -18.22
C LEU A 672 -34.37 -35.49 -18.90
N ASP A 673 -34.20 -36.06 -20.08
CA ASP A 673 -35.23 -36.86 -20.76
C ASP A 673 -35.59 -38.11 -19.94
N GLY A 674 -34.60 -38.76 -19.34
CA GLY A 674 -34.83 -39.88 -18.41
C GLY A 674 -35.57 -39.46 -17.14
N ILE A 675 -35.21 -38.29 -16.57
CA ILE A 675 -35.92 -37.72 -15.41
C ILE A 675 -37.37 -37.40 -15.77
N LEU A 676 -37.60 -36.79 -16.93
CA LEU A 676 -38.93 -36.40 -17.40
C LEU A 676 -39.78 -37.58 -17.86
N ALA A 677 -39.17 -38.69 -18.26
CA ALA A 677 -39.88 -39.94 -18.52
C ALA A 677 -40.37 -40.59 -17.22
N ALA A 678 -39.61 -40.48 -16.13
CA ALA A 678 -39.97 -41.00 -14.81
C ALA A 678 -40.91 -40.05 -14.03
N HIS A 679 -40.69 -38.74 -14.15
CA HIS A 679 -41.42 -37.66 -13.46
C HIS A 679 -41.80 -36.54 -14.45
N PRO A 680 -42.88 -36.74 -15.24
CA PRO A 680 -43.30 -35.76 -16.25
C PRO A 680 -43.75 -34.41 -15.70
N ASP A 681 -44.02 -34.32 -14.40
CA ASP A 681 -44.43 -33.13 -13.66
C ASP A 681 -43.26 -32.37 -13.01
N ASN A 682 -42.01 -32.82 -13.22
CA ASN A 682 -40.83 -32.18 -12.67
C ASN A 682 -40.51 -30.85 -13.40
N ALA A 683 -41.05 -29.76 -12.86
CA ALA A 683 -40.94 -28.43 -13.44
C ALA A 683 -39.48 -27.94 -13.57
N TRP A 684 -38.59 -28.36 -12.66
CA TRP A 684 -37.17 -28.02 -12.69
C TRP A 684 -36.44 -28.71 -13.85
N ALA A 685 -36.77 -29.98 -14.12
CA ALA A 685 -36.17 -30.73 -15.23
C ALA A 685 -36.59 -30.16 -16.58
N TRP A 686 -37.87 -29.79 -16.76
CA TRP A 686 -38.34 -29.07 -17.96
C TRP A 686 -37.58 -27.74 -18.14
N TYR A 687 -37.45 -26.94 -17.07
CA TYR A 687 -36.73 -25.66 -17.13
C TYR A 687 -35.25 -25.82 -17.46
N THR A 688 -34.58 -26.80 -16.87
CA THR A 688 -33.15 -27.05 -17.10
C THR A 688 -32.90 -27.58 -18.51
N ARG A 689 -33.80 -28.41 -19.05
CA ARG A 689 -33.74 -28.91 -20.43
C ARG A 689 -33.97 -27.78 -21.44
N ALA A 690 -34.90 -26.87 -21.14
CA ALA A 690 -35.13 -25.67 -21.94
C ALA A 690 -33.85 -24.83 -22.11
N TRP A 691 -33.12 -24.60 -21.01
CA TRP A 691 -31.84 -23.89 -21.06
C TRP A 691 -30.78 -24.65 -21.84
N ALA A 692 -30.74 -25.98 -21.77
CA ALA A 692 -29.82 -26.79 -22.55
C ALA A 692 -30.13 -26.70 -24.06
N TYR A 693 -31.41 -26.75 -24.47
CA TYR A 693 -31.82 -26.52 -25.85
C TYR A 693 -31.50 -25.10 -26.33
N TRP A 694 -31.74 -24.08 -25.50
CA TRP A 694 -31.38 -22.70 -25.82
C TRP A 694 -29.89 -22.53 -26.10
N LYS A 695 -29.02 -23.17 -25.29
CA LYS A 695 -27.57 -23.14 -25.49
C LYS A 695 -27.10 -23.92 -26.71
N LEU A 696 -27.91 -24.85 -27.21
CA LEU A 696 -27.68 -25.56 -28.48
C LEU A 696 -28.30 -24.85 -29.70
N GLY A 697 -29.04 -23.76 -29.49
CA GLY A 697 -29.68 -22.98 -30.54
C GLY A 697 -31.07 -23.48 -30.98
N ASP A 698 -31.59 -24.53 -30.37
CA ASP A 698 -32.94 -25.05 -30.66
C ASP A 698 -33.99 -24.28 -29.85
N ARG A 699 -34.31 -23.07 -30.33
CA ARG A 699 -35.17 -22.12 -29.60
C ARG A 699 -36.61 -22.60 -29.48
N ASP A 700 -37.12 -23.30 -30.48
CA ASP A 700 -38.52 -23.76 -30.49
C ASP A 700 -38.76 -24.78 -29.37
N LYS A 701 -37.85 -25.76 -29.22
CA LYS A 701 -37.91 -26.71 -28.10
C LYS A 701 -37.66 -26.05 -26.75
N ALA A 702 -36.74 -25.08 -26.70
CA ALA A 702 -36.50 -24.33 -25.47
C ALA A 702 -37.76 -23.59 -25.00
N TYR A 703 -38.47 -22.90 -25.89
CA TYR A 703 -39.70 -22.19 -25.53
C TYR A 703 -40.84 -23.13 -25.14
N ALA A 704 -40.98 -24.27 -25.82
CA ALA A 704 -41.96 -25.29 -25.45
C ALA A 704 -41.70 -25.83 -24.03
N ASP A 705 -40.45 -26.14 -23.69
CA ASP A 705 -40.07 -26.63 -22.37
C ASP A 705 -40.19 -25.54 -21.28
N VAL A 706 -39.89 -24.27 -21.59
CA VAL A 706 -40.16 -23.13 -20.67
C VAL A 706 -41.65 -22.98 -20.42
N ALA A 707 -42.50 -23.09 -21.44
CA ALA A 707 -43.94 -22.99 -21.29
C ALA A 707 -44.46 -24.11 -20.38
N LYS A 708 -44.00 -25.35 -20.60
CA LYS A 708 -44.37 -26.50 -19.78
C LYS A 708 -43.91 -26.35 -18.32
N ALA A 709 -42.68 -25.88 -18.09
CA ALA A 709 -42.17 -25.62 -16.74
C ALA A 709 -42.99 -24.52 -16.02
N CYS A 710 -43.41 -23.48 -16.74
CA CYS A 710 -44.28 -22.45 -16.18
C CYS A 710 -45.66 -22.98 -15.81
N ASP A 711 -46.27 -23.79 -16.69
CA ASP A 711 -47.58 -24.39 -16.43
C ASP A 711 -47.56 -25.32 -15.20
N LEU A 712 -46.38 -25.89 -14.89
CA LEU A 712 -46.10 -26.67 -13.67
C LEU A 712 -45.70 -25.81 -12.45
N GLY A 713 -45.80 -24.48 -12.55
CA GLY A 713 -45.61 -23.55 -11.43
C GLY A 713 -44.16 -23.09 -11.20
N TYR A 714 -43.22 -23.35 -12.13
CA TYR A 714 -41.84 -22.88 -11.99
C TYR A 714 -41.74 -21.37 -12.24
N LYS A 715 -41.55 -20.60 -11.16
CA LYS A 715 -41.63 -19.12 -11.17
C LYS A 715 -40.69 -18.47 -12.20
N ASP A 716 -39.46 -18.95 -12.31
CA ASP A 716 -38.47 -18.39 -13.26
C ASP A 716 -38.86 -18.66 -14.72
N ALA A 717 -39.48 -19.81 -14.99
CA ALA A 717 -39.98 -20.14 -16.33
C ALA A 717 -41.15 -19.24 -16.71
N CYS A 718 -42.05 -18.92 -15.77
CA CYS A 718 -43.16 -18.00 -16.01
C CYS A 718 -42.71 -16.55 -16.24
N ALA A 719 -41.60 -16.12 -15.63
CA ALA A 719 -41.02 -14.82 -15.92
C ALA A 719 -40.48 -14.75 -17.36
N LEU A 720 -39.86 -15.83 -17.85
CA LEU A 720 -39.35 -15.92 -19.23
C LEU A 720 -40.47 -16.02 -20.27
N LYS A 721 -41.57 -16.73 -19.98
CA LYS A 721 -42.75 -16.83 -20.87
C LYS A 721 -43.43 -15.47 -21.14
N LYS A 722 -43.26 -14.49 -20.23
CA LYS A 722 -43.89 -13.15 -20.31
C LYS A 722 -43.08 -12.13 -21.11
N GLN A 723 -41.85 -12.45 -21.50
CA GLN A 723 -41.01 -11.58 -22.32
C GLN A 723 -41.21 -11.99 -23.79
N PRO A 724 -41.63 -11.07 -24.67
CA PRO A 724 -41.88 -11.39 -26.08
C PRO A 724 -40.62 -11.80 -26.84
#